data_AF-A0AB74LQ01-F1
#
_entry.id   AF-A0AB74LQ01-F1
#
_cell.length_a   1.000
_cell.length_b   1.000
_cell.length_c   1.000
_cell.angle_alpha   90.00
_cell.angle_beta   90.00
_cell.angle_gamma   90.00
#
_symmetry.space_group_name_H-M   'P 1'
#
loop_
_entity.id
_entity.type
_entity.pdbx_description
1 polymer ?
#
loop_
_entity_poly.entity_id
_entity_poly.type
_entity_poly.pdbx_seq_one_letter_code
_entity_poly.pdbx_strand_id
1 'polypeptide(L)'
;MRIAVTGASGVLGRGLTARLLSQGHEVVGIARHRPDSWPSSADFIAADIRDATAVESAMTGADVVAHCAWVRGRNDHINIDGTANVLKAMAETGTGRIVFTSSGHQPRVEQMLADCGLEWVAVRCALIFGRNVDNWVQRLFALPVLPAGYADRVVQVVHSDDAQRLLVRALLDTVIDSGPVNLAAPGELTFRRIAAALGRPMVPIGSPVLRRVTSFAELELLHSAPLMDVTLLRDRWGFQPAWNAEECLEDFTLAVRGRIGLGKRTFSLPWRLANIQDLPAVDSPADDGVAPRLAGPEGANGEFDTPIDPRFPTYLATNLSEALPGPFSPSSASVTVRGLRAGGVGIAERLRPSGVIQREIAMRTVAVFAHRLYGAITSAHFMAATVPFAKPATIVSNSGFFGPSMASLPIFGAQRPPSESSRARRWLRTLRNIGVFGVNLVGLSAGSPRDTDAYVADVDRLERLAFDNLATHDDRRLLSLILLARDHVVHGWVLASGSFMLCAAFNVLLRGLCGRDTAPAAGPELVSARSVEAVQRLVAAARRDPVVIRLLAEPGERLDKLAVEAPEFHSAVLAELTLIGHRGPAEVEMAATSYADNPELLVRMVAKTLRAVPAPQPPTPVIPLRAKPVALLAARQLRDREVRRDRMVRAIWVLRALLREYGRRLTEAGVFDTPDDVFYLLVDEIDALPADVSGLVARRRAEQRRLAGIVPPTVFSGSWEPSPSSAAALAAGDTLRGVGVCGGRVRGRVRIVRPETIDDLQPGEILVAEVTDVGYTAAFCYAAAVVTELGGPMSHAAVVAREFGFPCVVDAQGATRFLPPGALVEVDGATGEIHVVELASEDGPALPGSDLSR
;
A
#
# COMPACT_ATOMS: atom_id res chain seq x y z
N MET A 1 -9.83 -24.93 -16.46
CA MET A 1 -9.70 -26.07 -15.56
C MET A 1 -10.26 -25.68 -14.21
N ARG A 2 -10.87 -26.65 -13.53
CA ARG A 2 -11.30 -26.53 -12.14
C ARG A 2 -10.29 -27.28 -11.25
N ILE A 3 -9.79 -26.61 -10.21
CA ILE A 3 -8.67 -27.10 -9.40
C ILE A 3 -9.08 -27.15 -7.94
N ALA A 4 -8.93 -28.32 -7.33
CA ALA A 4 -9.20 -28.50 -5.90
C ALA A 4 -7.93 -28.28 -5.07
N VAL A 5 -7.99 -27.41 -4.06
CA VAL A 5 -6.86 -27.06 -3.19
C VAL A 5 -7.14 -27.51 -1.77
N THR A 6 -6.46 -28.56 -1.31
CA THR A 6 -6.53 -28.97 0.10
C THR A 6 -5.56 -28.16 0.95
N GLY A 7 -5.91 -27.91 2.21
CA GLY A 7 -5.07 -27.05 3.05
C GLY A 7 -5.10 -25.59 2.57
N ALA A 8 -6.19 -25.21 1.89
CA ALA A 8 -6.45 -23.90 1.28
C ALA A 8 -6.20 -22.72 2.24
N SER A 9 -6.41 -22.92 3.54
CA SER A 9 -6.17 -21.89 4.57
C SER A 9 -4.70 -21.64 4.92
N GLY A 10 -3.74 -22.46 4.47
CA GLY A 10 -2.31 -22.30 4.77
C GLY A 10 -1.57 -21.37 3.80
N VAL A 11 -0.33 -20.98 4.13
CA VAL A 11 0.53 -20.09 3.31
C VAL A 11 0.56 -20.48 1.83
N LEU A 12 0.81 -21.76 1.54
CA LEU A 12 0.89 -22.24 0.16
C LEU A 12 -0.48 -22.26 -0.50
N GLY A 13 -1.52 -22.74 0.19
CA GLY A 13 -2.88 -22.82 -0.34
C GLY A 13 -3.43 -21.45 -0.74
N ARG A 14 -3.33 -20.44 0.13
CA ARG A 14 -3.82 -19.08 -0.16
C ARG A 14 -3.11 -18.45 -1.35
N GLY A 15 -1.77 -18.53 -1.38
CA GLY A 15 -0.99 -17.94 -2.48
C GLY A 15 -1.08 -18.74 -3.79
N LEU A 16 -1.36 -20.03 -3.73
CA LEU A 16 -1.64 -20.86 -4.92
C LEU A 16 -3.00 -20.50 -5.51
N THR A 17 -4.05 -20.44 -4.69
CA THR A 17 -5.40 -20.03 -5.13
C THR A 17 -5.38 -18.69 -5.85
N ALA A 18 -4.69 -17.69 -5.30
CA ALA A 18 -4.59 -16.37 -5.94
C ALA A 18 -4.01 -16.43 -7.36
N ARG A 19 -2.94 -17.23 -7.58
CA ARG A 19 -2.30 -17.39 -8.91
C ARG A 19 -3.15 -18.17 -9.89
N LEU A 20 -3.82 -19.23 -9.42
CA LEU A 20 -4.67 -20.04 -10.29
C LEU A 20 -5.89 -19.23 -10.78
N LEU A 21 -6.47 -18.42 -9.89
CA LEU A 21 -7.57 -17.52 -10.27
C LEU A 21 -7.13 -16.46 -11.29
N SER A 22 -5.92 -15.89 -11.16
CA SER A 22 -5.44 -14.88 -12.12
C SER A 22 -5.23 -15.44 -13.53
N GLN A 23 -4.95 -16.74 -13.65
CA GLN A 23 -4.85 -17.45 -14.94
C GLN A 23 -6.22 -17.91 -15.48
N GLY A 24 -7.32 -17.56 -14.81
CA GLY A 24 -8.67 -17.91 -15.23
C GLY A 24 -9.10 -19.35 -14.88
N HIS A 25 -8.42 -19.99 -13.93
CA HIS A 25 -8.86 -21.29 -13.40
C HIS A 25 -9.94 -21.12 -12.33
N GLU A 26 -10.87 -22.07 -12.29
CA GLU A 26 -11.83 -22.16 -11.19
C GLU A 26 -11.16 -22.89 -10.02
N VAL A 27 -11.32 -22.38 -8.80
CA VAL A 27 -10.67 -22.95 -7.62
C VAL A 27 -11.69 -23.26 -6.54
N VAL A 28 -11.62 -24.49 -6.00
CA VAL A 28 -12.34 -24.90 -4.79
C VAL A 28 -11.35 -25.21 -3.67
N GLY A 29 -11.44 -24.47 -2.57
CA GLY A 29 -10.60 -24.68 -1.40
C GLY A 29 -11.27 -25.56 -0.36
N ILE A 30 -10.53 -26.47 0.26
CA ILE A 30 -10.98 -27.20 1.46
C ILE A 30 -10.00 -27.04 2.61
N ALA A 31 -10.50 -26.52 3.74
CA ALA A 31 -9.79 -26.49 5.01
C ALA A 31 -10.75 -26.23 6.18
N ARG A 32 -10.28 -26.48 7.41
CA ARG A 32 -11.10 -26.36 8.63
C ARG A 32 -11.71 -24.98 8.88
N HIS A 33 -11.09 -23.93 8.36
CA HIS A 33 -11.56 -22.56 8.55
C HIS A 33 -11.35 -21.78 7.24
N ARG A 34 -12.37 -21.04 6.81
CA ARG A 34 -12.27 -20.11 5.69
C ARG A 34 -11.44 -18.90 6.10
N PRO A 35 -10.31 -18.60 5.42
CA PRO A 35 -9.59 -17.35 5.64
C PRO A 35 -10.49 -16.15 5.33
N ASP A 36 -10.41 -15.07 6.12
CA ASP A 36 -11.10 -13.81 5.78
C ASP A 36 -10.61 -13.23 4.44
N SER A 37 -9.38 -13.59 4.02
CA SER A 37 -8.79 -13.22 2.74
C SER A 37 -9.20 -14.12 1.56
N TRP A 38 -10.03 -15.13 1.79
CA TRP A 38 -10.43 -16.04 0.72
C TRP A 38 -11.29 -15.31 -0.32
N PRO A 39 -10.93 -15.36 -1.63
CA PRO A 39 -11.67 -14.70 -2.68
C PRO A 39 -13.14 -15.14 -2.71
N SER A 40 -14.06 -14.20 -2.89
CA SER A 40 -15.49 -14.48 -3.05
C SER A 40 -15.81 -15.25 -4.33
N SER A 41 -14.97 -15.06 -5.36
CA SER A 41 -15.04 -15.76 -6.65
C SER A 41 -14.59 -17.22 -6.61
N ALA A 42 -14.06 -17.70 -5.49
CA ALA A 42 -13.60 -19.07 -5.33
C ALA A 42 -14.44 -19.82 -4.28
N ASP A 43 -14.81 -21.05 -4.60
CA ASP A 43 -15.57 -21.90 -3.68
C ASP A 43 -14.72 -22.28 -2.46
N PHE A 44 -15.38 -22.43 -1.32
CA PHE A 44 -14.71 -22.87 -0.09
C PHE A 44 -15.56 -23.84 0.71
N ILE A 45 -15.00 -25.00 1.02
CA ILE A 45 -15.59 -26.03 1.88
C ILE A 45 -14.88 -26.01 3.24
N ALA A 46 -15.62 -25.59 4.26
CA ALA A 46 -15.13 -25.53 5.64
C ALA A 46 -15.23 -26.91 6.32
N ALA A 47 -14.24 -27.77 6.08
CA ALA A 47 -14.21 -29.14 6.61
C ALA A 47 -12.79 -29.62 6.97
N ASP A 48 -12.72 -30.68 7.78
CA ASP A 48 -11.48 -31.41 8.03
C ASP A 48 -11.24 -32.39 6.88
N ILE A 49 -9.99 -32.59 6.46
CA ILE A 49 -9.64 -33.49 5.33
C ILE A 49 -9.98 -34.96 5.61
N ARG A 50 -10.25 -35.31 6.87
CA ARG A 50 -10.72 -36.65 7.24
C ARG A 50 -12.21 -36.88 6.97
N ASP A 51 -12.96 -35.82 6.67
CA ASP A 51 -14.35 -35.93 6.23
C ASP A 51 -14.38 -36.30 4.75
N ALA A 52 -14.56 -37.60 4.46
CA ALA A 52 -14.52 -38.14 3.11
C ALA A 52 -15.60 -37.52 2.19
N THR A 53 -16.80 -37.26 2.72
CA THR A 53 -17.91 -36.66 1.95
C THR A 53 -17.58 -35.22 1.57
N ALA A 54 -17.01 -34.45 2.48
CA ALA A 54 -16.59 -33.08 2.19
C ALA A 54 -15.42 -33.04 1.18
N VAL A 55 -14.50 -34.00 1.26
CA VAL A 55 -13.39 -34.16 0.30
C VAL A 55 -13.95 -34.50 -1.09
N GLU A 56 -14.85 -35.46 -1.20
CA GLU A 56 -15.52 -35.84 -2.45
C GLU A 56 -16.24 -34.65 -3.09
N SER A 57 -16.98 -33.88 -2.29
CA SER A 57 -17.63 -32.64 -2.74
C SER A 57 -16.63 -31.61 -3.28
N ALA A 58 -15.44 -31.49 -2.66
CA ALA A 58 -14.38 -30.61 -3.14
C ALA A 58 -13.72 -31.12 -4.44
N MET A 59 -13.63 -32.43 -4.64
CA MET A 59 -13.01 -33.03 -5.85
C MET A 59 -13.98 -33.15 -7.03
N THR A 60 -15.29 -33.15 -6.78
CA THR A 60 -16.32 -33.31 -7.81
C THR A 60 -16.11 -32.29 -8.94
N GLY A 61 -15.81 -32.75 -10.15
CA GLY A 61 -15.59 -31.90 -11.32
C GLY A 61 -14.25 -31.15 -11.34
N ALA A 62 -13.30 -31.49 -10.47
CA ALA A 62 -11.93 -30.97 -10.53
C ALA A 62 -11.09 -31.78 -11.53
N ASP A 63 -10.30 -31.07 -12.34
CA ASP A 63 -9.37 -31.65 -13.32
C ASP A 63 -8.04 -32.07 -12.66
N VAL A 64 -7.60 -31.28 -11.66
CA VAL A 64 -6.32 -31.45 -10.96
C VAL A 64 -6.48 -31.12 -9.48
N VAL A 65 -5.73 -31.81 -8.60
CA VAL A 65 -5.70 -31.56 -7.15
C VAL A 65 -4.35 -31.02 -6.70
N ALA A 66 -4.36 -29.88 -6.00
CA ALA A 66 -3.24 -29.41 -5.20
C ALA A 66 -3.41 -29.85 -3.74
N HIS A 67 -2.68 -30.89 -3.34
CA HIS A 67 -2.75 -31.44 -1.98
C HIS A 67 -1.75 -30.75 -1.04
N CYS A 68 -2.17 -29.65 -0.39
CA CYS A 68 -1.36 -28.93 0.61
C CYS A 68 -1.80 -29.19 2.06
N ALA A 69 -2.82 -30.01 2.28
CA ALA A 69 -3.26 -30.43 3.62
C ALA A 69 -2.32 -31.47 4.23
N TRP A 70 -1.37 -31.02 5.03
CA TRP A 70 -0.49 -31.91 5.79
C TRP A 70 -0.13 -31.30 7.16
N VAL A 71 0.13 -32.16 8.14
CA VAL A 71 0.51 -31.77 9.50
C VAL A 71 1.82 -32.44 9.91
N ARG A 72 2.71 -31.67 10.53
CA ARG A 72 3.98 -32.15 11.08
C ARG A 72 3.78 -32.80 12.47
N GLY A 73 4.31 -34.01 12.68
CA GLY A 73 4.35 -34.70 13.99
C GLY A 73 3.93 -36.18 13.92
N ARG A 74 3.89 -36.88 15.06
CA ARG A 74 3.52 -38.32 15.18
C ARG A 74 2.06 -38.65 14.80
N ASN A 75 1.30 -37.69 14.30
CA ASN A 75 -0.11 -37.85 13.99
C ASN A 75 -0.29 -38.32 12.53
N ASP A 76 0.38 -39.44 12.20
CA ASP A 76 0.42 -40.06 10.87
C ASP A 76 -0.98 -40.23 10.26
N HIS A 77 -2.00 -40.46 11.10
CA HIS A 77 -3.39 -40.61 10.70
C HIS A 77 -3.94 -39.43 9.89
N ILE A 78 -3.62 -38.17 10.23
CA ILE A 78 -4.15 -37.04 9.43
C ILE A 78 -3.56 -37.02 8.03
N ASN A 79 -2.27 -37.32 7.92
CA ASN A 79 -1.56 -37.30 6.64
C ASN A 79 -1.93 -38.51 5.79
N ILE A 80 -2.00 -39.70 6.39
CA ILE A 80 -2.33 -40.95 5.70
C ILE A 80 -3.83 -40.99 5.38
N ASP A 81 -4.70 -40.88 6.38
CA ASP A 81 -6.16 -41.00 6.18
C ASP A 81 -6.68 -39.84 5.32
N GLY A 82 -6.14 -38.63 5.52
CA GLY A 82 -6.47 -37.47 4.69
C GLY A 82 -6.05 -37.63 3.24
N THR A 83 -4.84 -38.14 2.97
CA THR A 83 -4.41 -38.45 1.60
C THR A 83 -5.25 -39.58 1.00
N ALA A 84 -5.56 -40.62 1.78
CA ALA A 84 -6.37 -41.75 1.33
C ALA A 84 -7.76 -41.28 0.88
N ASN A 85 -8.41 -40.40 1.65
CA ASN A 85 -9.68 -39.79 1.27
C ASN A 85 -9.59 -39.00 -0.03
N VAL A 86 -8.52 -38.22 -0.22
CA VAL A 86 -8.31 -37.45 -1.45
C VAL A 86 -8.13 -38.37 -2.65
N LEU A 87 -7.26 -39.37 -2.56
CA LEU A 87 -7.03 -40.34 -3.65
C LEU A 87 -8.30 -41.13 -3.98
N LYS A 88 -9.06 -41.53 -2.96
CA LYS A 88 -10.34 -42.20 -3.15
C LYS A 88 -11.34 -41.30 -3.89
N ALA A 89 -11.52 -40.05 -3.42
CA ALA A 89 -12.39 -39.08 -4.05
C ALA A 89 -11.98 -38.78 -5.50
N MET A 90 -10.68 -38.67 -5.79
CA MET A 90 -10.17 -38.49 -7.15
C MET A 90 -10.52 -39.68 -8.05
N ALA A 91 -10.35 -40.91 -7.57
CA ALA A 91 -10.72 -42.11 -8.32
C ALA A 91 -12.23 -42.18 -8.59
N GLU A 92 -13.07 -41.77 -7.63
CA GLU A 92 -14.53 -41.75 -7.76
C GLU A 92 -15.03 -40.63 -8.69
N THR A 93 -14.34 -39.49 -8.73
CA THR A 93 -14.73 -38.31 -9.52
C THR A 93 -14.04 -38.20 -10.88
N GLY A 94 -13.04 -39.04 -11.15
CA GLY A 94 -12.30 -39.07 -12.41
C GLY A 94 -11.18 -38.01 -12.52
N THR A 95 -10.70 -37.46 -11.41
CA THR A 95 -9.61 -36.46 -11.41
C THR A 95 -8.26 -37.13 -11.71
N GLY A 96 -7.56 -36.68 -12.76
CA GLY A 96 -6.41 -37.41 -13.32
C GLY A 96 -5.05 -37.11 -12.71
N ARG A 97 -4.89 -35.98 -12.00
CA ARG A 97 -3.56 -35.52 -11.54
C ARG A 97 -3.56 -34.92 -10.14
N ILE A 98 -2.53 -35.23 -9.35
CA ILE A 98 -2.32 -34.70 -7.99
C ILE A 98 -0.91 -34.13 -7.80
N VAL A 99 -0.82 -32.94 -7.22
CA VAL A 99 0.45 -32.35 -6.76
C VAL A 99 0.42 -32.27 -5.24
N PHE A 100 1.26 -33.06 -4.60
CA PHE A 100 1.43 -33.10 -3.16
C PHE A 100 2.62 -32.23 -2.72
N THR A 101 2.47 -31.47 -1.64
CA THR A 101 3.56 -30.70 -1.03
C THR A 101 3.84 -31.15 0.40
N SER A 102 5.11 -31.30 0.75
CA SER A 102 5.55 -31.70 2.09
C SER A 102 6.83 -30.99 2.53
N SER A 103 7.05 -30.92 3.85
CA SER A 103 8.32 -30.45 4.42
C SER A 103 9.28 -31.63 4.60
N GLY A 104 9.77 -32.18 3.48
CA GLY A 104 10.67 -33.34 3.43
C GLY A 104 9.96 -34.65 3.05
N HIS A 105 10.73 -35.74 3.06
CA HIS A 105 10.27 -37.06 2.60
C HIS A 105 9.15 -37.64 3.48
N GLN A 106 8.05 -38.07 2.83
CA GLN A 106 6.89 -38.71 3.48
C GLN A 106 6.67 -40.09 2.86
N PRO A 107 7.45 -41.12 3.24
CA PRO A 107 7.54 -42.38 2.51
C PRO A 107 6.19 -43.09 2.34
N ARG A 108 5.35 -43.09 3.37
CA ARG A 108 4.02 -43.72 3.30
C ARG A 108 3.09 -43.00 2.33
N VAL A 109 3.04 -41.68 2.37
CA VAL A 109 2.20 -40.88 1.48
C VAL A 109 2.70 -40.98 0.04
N GLU A 110 4.02 -40.89 -0.17
CA GLU A 110 4.61 -41.01 -1.51
C GLU A 110 4.41 -42.41 -2.10
N GLN A 111 4.44 -43.46 -1.28
CA GLN A 111 4.06 -44.81 -1.71
C GLN A 111 2.58 -44.87 -2.13
N MET A 112 1.67 -44.27 -1.35
CA MET A 112 0.25 -44.19 -1.72
C MET A 112 0.05 -43.44 -3.04
N LEU A 113 0.80 -42.37 -3.30
CA LEU A 113 0.78 -41.65 -4.57
C LEU A 113 1.31 -42.51 -5.73
N ALA A 114 2.41 -43.24 -5.52
CA ALA A 114 2.96 -44.15 -6.53
C ALA A 114 1.99 -45.29 -6.88
N ASP A 115 1.23 -45.79 -5.90
CA ASP A 115 0.33 -46.93 -6.06
C ASP A 115 -1.08 -46.53 -6.54
N CYS A 116 -1.41 -45.23 -6.61
CA CYS A 116 -2.77 -44.78 -6.94
C CYS A 116 -3.13 -44.87 -8.43
N GLY A 117 -2.15 -45.06 -9.31
CA GLY A 117 -2.36 -45.15 -10.75
C GLY A 117 -2.71 -43.83 -11.45
N LEU A 118 -2.63 -42.69 -10.74
CA LEU A 118 -2.82 -41.34 -11.28
C LEU A 118 -1.48 -40.67 -11.62
N GLU A 119 -1.51 -39.58 -12.37
CA GLU A 119 -0.34 -38.71 -12.52
C GLU A 119 -0.09 -37.98 -11.19
N TRP A 120 1.15 -38.00 -10.69
CA TRP A 120 1.45 -37.42 -9.39
C TRP A 120 2.81 -36.76 -9.31
N VAL A 121 2.89 -35.65 -8.59
CA VAL A 121 4.16 -34.98 -8.24
C VAL A 121 4.20 -34.77 -6.74
N ALA A 122 5.29 -35.19 -6.08
CA ALA A 122 5.54 -34.84 -4.68
C ALA A 122 6.65 -33.78 -4.58
N VAL A 123 6.27 -32.53 -4.32
CA VAL A 123 7.19 -31.41 -4.11
C VAL A 123 7.62 -31.38 -2.64
N ARG A 124 8.86 -31.79 -2.39
CA ARG A 124 9.49 -31.76 -1.06
C ARG A 124 10.18 -30.41 -0.87
N CYS A 125 9.57 -29.52 -0.10
CA CYS A 125 10.12 -28.21 0.16
C CYS A 125 11.10 -28.25 1.33
N ALA A 126 12.23 -27.56 1.17
CA ALA A 126 13.06 -27.10 2.28
C ALA A 126 12.25 -26.17 3.21
N LEU A 127 12.89 -25.65 4.26
CA LEU A 127 12.21 -24.78 5.21
C LEU A 127 11.68 -23.51 4.52
N ILE A 128 10.35 -23.35 4.49
CA ILE A 128 9.72 -22.26 3.73
C ILE A 128 9.88 -20.94 4.49
N PHE A 129 10.64 -20.04 3.88
CA PHE A 129 10.90 -18.67 4.31
C PHE A 129 10.19 -17.67 3.37
N GLY A 130 10.13 -16.42 3.79
CA GLY A 130 9.49 -15.33 3.03
C GLY A 130 8.58 -14.47 3.89
N ARG A 131 8.32 -13.24 3.43
CA ARG A 131 7.56 -12.21 4.15
C ARG A 131 6.12 -12.58 4.49
N ASN A 132 5.52 -13.51 3.75
CA ASN A 132 4.12 -13.93 3.89
C ASN A 132 3.95 -15.23 4.70
N VAL A 133 5.03 -15.76 5.28
CA VAL A 133 4.98 -16.96 6.11
C VAL A 133 4.33 -16.62 7.47
N ASP A 134 3.28 -17.36 7.84
CA ASP A 134 2.48 -17.17 9.06
C ASP A 134 2.30 -18.46 9.89
N ASN A 135 3.09 -19.48 9.58
CA ASN A 135 2.93 -20.84 10.08
C ASN A 135 3.86 -21.14 11.28
N TRP A 136 4.06 -22.43 11.57
CA TRP A 136 4.94 -22.88 12.66
C TRP A 136 6.39 -22.39 12.52
N VAL A 137 6.90 -22.17 11.29
CA VAL A 137 8.23 -21.63 11.04
C VAL A 137 8.33 -20.22 11.60
N GLN A 138 7.35 -19.36 11.31
CA GLN A 138 7.28 -18.01 11.88
C GLN A 138 7.22 -18.07 13.40
N ARG A 139 6.41 -18.96 13.99
CA ARG A 139 6.30 -19.10 15.46
C ARG A 139 7.63 -19.46 16.10
N LEU A 140 8.35 -20.43 15.53
CA LEU A 140 9.64 -20.89 16.02
C LEU A 140 10.67 -19.75 16.02
N PHE A 141 10.76 -19.02 14.92
CA PHE A 141 11.74 -17.93 14.77
C PHE A 141 11.28 -16.61 15.38
N ALA A 142 10.01 -16.50 15.77
CA ALA A 142 9.48 -15.41 16.58
C ALA A 142 9.70 -15.61 18.09
N LEU A 143 10.25 -16.74 18.54
CA LEU A 143 10.58 -16.94 19.95
C LEU A 143 11.53 -15.84 20.45
N PRO A 144 11.41 -15.40 21.72
CA PRO A 144 12.27 -14.35 22.28
C PRO A 144 13.74 -14.74 22.33
N VAL A 145 14.02 -16.04 22.50
CA VAL A 145 15.36 -16.62 22.56
C VAL A 145 15.37 -17.94 21.78
N LEU A 146 16.50 -18.26 21.15
CA LEU A 146 16.69 -19.52 20.44
C LEU A 146 17.68 -20.43 21.20
N PRO A 147 17.56 -21.75 21.13
CA PRO A 147 18.50 -22.67 21.78
C PRO A 147 19.89 -22.66 21.11
N ALA A 148 20.95 -22.44 21.89
CA ALA A 148 22.32 -22.43 21.42
C ALA A 148 22.84 -23.80 20.96
N GLY A 149 22.24 -24.90 21.42
CA GLY A 149 22.68 -26.26 21.07
C GLY A 149 22.54 -26.63 19.59
N TYR A 150 21.93 -25.76 18.78
CA TYR A 150 21.76 -25.95 17.34
C TYR A 150 22.50 -24.90 16.50
N ALA A 151 23.31 -24.03 17.11
CA ALA A 151 23.88 -22.84 16.46
C ALA A 151 24.55 -23.13 15.10
N ASP A 152 25.35 -24.19 15.03
CA ASP A 152 26.16 -24.50 13.85
C ASP A 152 25.48 -25.49 12.90
N ARG A 153 24.20 -25.80 13.14
CA ARG A 153 23.43 -26.65 12.24
C ARG A 153 23.15 -25.92 10.94
N VAL A 154 23.58 -26.55 9.86
CA VAL A 154 23.27 -26.16 8.49
C VAL A 154 21.84 -26.56 8.14
N VAL A 155 21.11 -25.63 7.53
CA VAL A 155 19.74 -25.81 7.02
C VAL A 155 19.61 -25.20 5.63
N GLN A 156 18.79 -25.84 4.80
CA GLN A 156 18.32 -25.28 3.54
C GLN A 156 16.95 -24.62 3.75
N VAL A 157 16.72 -23.57 2.99
CA VAL A 157 15.46 -22.81 2.98
C VAL A 157 14.96 -22.67 1.55
N VAL A 158 13.70 -22.32 1.37
CA VAL A 158 13.17 -21.86 0.09
C VAL A 158 12.17 -20.73 0.29
N HIS A 159 12.13 -19.77 -0.63
CA HIS A 159 11.15 -18.69 -0.57
C HIS A 159 9.73 -19.20 -0.90
N SER A 160 8.71 -18.67 -0.22
CA SER A 160 7.31 -19.03 -0.47
C SER A 160 6.87 -18.81 -1.93
N ASP A 161 7.37 -17.75 -2.56
CA ASP A 161 7.06 -17.43 -3.96
C ASP A 161 7.63 -18.49 -4.92
N ASP A 162 8.84 -19.00 -4.66
CA ASP A 162 9.44 -20.07 -5.46
C ASP A 162 8.68 -21.38 -5.28
N ALA A 163 8.28 -21.69 -4.04
CA ALA A 163 7.44 -22.86 -3.77
C ALA A 163 6.11 -22.78 -4.50
N GLN A 164 5.43 -21.62 -4.45
CA GLN A 164 4.15 -21.43 -5.13
C GLN A 164 4.30 -21.50 -6.66
N ARG A 165 5.35 -20.92 -7.25
CA ARG A 165 5.61 -21.00 -8.70
C ARG A 165 5.90 -22.42 -9.17
N LEU A 166 6.68 -23.19 -8.40
CA LEU A 166 6.91 -24.59 -8.72
C LEU A 166 5.61 -25.41 -8.64
N LEU A 167 4.76 -25.15 -7.64
CA LEU A 167 3.47 -25.83 -7.51
C LEU A 167 2.54 -25.52 -8.66
N VAL A 168 2.41 -24.25 -9.07
CA VAL A 168 1.62 -23.88 -10.27
C VAL A 168 2.16 -24.60 -11.50
N ARG A 169 3.48 -24.60 -11.71
CA ARG A 169 4.08 -25.33 -12.84
C ARG A 169 3.78 -26.83 -12.78
N ALA A 170 3.95 -27.47 -11.62
CA ALA A 170 3.67 -28.88 -11.45
C ALA A 170 2.19 -29.25 -11.69
N LEU A 171 1.26 -28.32 -11.42
CA LEU A 171 -0.16 -28.53 -11.66
C LEU A 171 -0.51 -28.41 -13.15
N LEU A 172 0.04 -27.40 -13.83
CA LEU A 172 -0.40 -26.99 -15.16
C LEU A 172 0.43 -27.61 -16.31
N ASP A 173 1.69 -27.95 -16.07
CA ASP A 173 2.59 -28.49 -17.10
C ASP A 173 2.51 -30.03 -17.13
N THR A 174 1.80 -30.58 -18.11
CA THR A 174 1.57 -32.03 -18.27
C THR A 174 2.77 -32.77 -18.86
N VAL A 175 3.85 -32.08 -19.24
CA VAL A 175 5.08 -32.73 -19.76
C VAL A 175 5.95 -33.24 -18.61
N ILE A 176 5.67 -32.81 -17.39
CA ILE A 176 6.41 -33.20 -16.20
C ILE A 176 6.05 -34.63 -15.77
N ASP A 177 7.07 -35.51 -15.76
CA ASP A 177 6.99 -36.89 -15.27
C ASP A 177 6.49 -36.97 -13.82
N SER A 178 5.79 -38.07 -13.52
CA SER A 178 5.41 -38.38 -12.15
C SER A 178 6.61 -38.72 -11.28
N GLY A 179 6.60 -38.25 -10.03
CA GLY A 179 7.65 -38.56 -9.07
C GLY A 179 7.92 -37.46 -8.02
N PRO A 180 8.85 -37.72 -7.09
CA PRO A 180 9.25 -36.73 -6.10
C PRO A 180 10.29 -35.75 -6.67
N VAL A 181 10.16 -34.47 -6.30
CA VAL A 181 11.14 -33.43 -6.61
C VAL A 181 11.46 -32.63 -5.34
N ASN A 182 12.74 -32.38 -5.10
CA ASN A 182 13.15 -31.54 -3.97
C ASN A 182 13.29 -30.08 -4.40
N LEU A 183 12.87 -29.17 -3.53
CA LEU A 183 12.95 -27.74 -3.73
C LEU A 183 13.69 -27.06 -2.57
N ALA A 184 14.83 -26.45 -2.90
CA ALA A 184 15.60 -25.58 -2.00
C ALA A 184 16.16 -24.39 -2.79
N ALA A 185 16.29 -23.24 -2.12
CA ALA A 185 17.00 -22.09 -2.66
C ALA A 185 18.52 -22.38 -2.75
N PRO A 186 19.24 -21.77 -3.71
CA PRO A 186 20.70 -21.86 -3.75
C PRO A 186 21.36 -21.34 -2.47
N GLY A 187 22.29 -22.12 -1.91
CA GLY A 187 23.02 -21.79 -0.68
C GLY A 187 22.45 -22.44 0.57
N GLU A 188 23.16 -22.25 1.68
CA GLU A 188 22.86 -22.88 2.97
C GLU A 188 23.01 -21.86 4.10
N LEU A 189 22.22 -22.02 5.17
CA LEU A 189 22.24 -21.14 6.33
C LEU A 189 22.61 -21.92 7.58
N THR A 190 23.24 -21.25 8.54
CA THR A 190 23.34 -21.78 9.91
C THR A 190 22.24 -21.21 10.79
N PHE A 191 21.81 -21.97 11.80
CA PHE A 191 20.90 -21.45 12.83
C PHE A 191 21.43 -20.20 13.52
N ARG A 192 22.75 -20.11 13.72
CA ARG A 192 23.43 -18.92 14.25
C ARG A 192 23.22 -17.72 13.34
N ARG A 193 23.38 -17.89 12.02
CA ARG A 193 23.15 -16.84 11.03
C ARG A 193 21.69 -16.39 11.03
N ILE A 194 20.75 -17.33 11.08
CA ILE A 194 19.30 -17.04 11.18
C ILE A 194 18.99 -16.26 12.46
N ALA A 195 19.49 -16.71 13.62
CA ALA A 195 19.30 -16.04 14.89
C ALA A 195 19.85 -14.61 14.89
N ALA A 196 21.05 -14.42 14.33
CA ALA A 196 21.69 -13.11 14.21
C ALA A 196 20.87 -12.15 13.32
N ALA A 197 20.45 -12.61 12.13
CA ALA A 197 19.63 -11.80 11.22
C ALA A 197 18.28 -11.39 11.82
N LEU A 198 17.68 -12.26 12.63
CA LEU A 198 16.42 -11.99 13.32
C LEU A 198 16.57 -11.22 14.64
N GLY A 199 17.82 -10.92 15.06
CA GLY A 199 18.11 -10.26 16.34
C GLY A 199 17.69 -11.09 17.55
N ARG A 200 17.74 -12.42 17.46
CA ARG A 200 17.35 -13.35 18.53
C ARG A 200 18.57 -13.87 19.28
N PRO A 201 18.71 -13.59 20.58
CA PRO A 201 19.82 -14.14 21.36
C PRO A 201 19.70 -15.65 21.48
N MET A 202 20.83 -16.33 21.42
CA MET A 202 20.91 -17.77 21.61
C MET A 202 21.29 -18.11 23.06
N VAL A 203 20.57 -19.03 23.70
CA VAL A 203 20.80 -19.42 25.11
C VAL A 203 20.96 -20.94 25.27
N PRO A 204 21.77 -21.43 26.23
CA PRO A 204 21.94 -22.87 26.46
C PRO A 204 20.63 -23.59 26.80
N ILE A 205 20.49 -24.84 26.34
CA ILE A 205 19.25 -25.64 26.44
C ILE A 205 18.77 -25.87 27.89
N GLY A 206 19.68 -25.79 28.88
CA GLY A 206 19.38 -25.93 30.30
C GLY A 206 18.99 -24.65 31.06
N SER A 207 18.95 -23.49 30.40
CA SER A 207 18.70 -22.21 31.07
C SER A 207 17.29 -22.13 31.71
N PRO A 208 17.15 -21.57 32.93
CA PRO A 208 15.84 -21.33 33.56
C PRO A 208 14.90 -20.48 32.69
N VAL A 209 15.45 -19.60 31.86
CA VAL A 209 14.70 -18.76 30.90
C VAL A 209 14.05 -19.65 29.84
N LEU A 210 14.77 -20.64 29.34
CA LEU A 210 14.29 -21.54 28.29
C LEU A 210 13.19 -22.48 28.79
N ARG A 211 13.24 -22.87 30.07
CA ARG A 211 12.19 -23.66 30.74
C ARG A 211 10.84 -22.94 30.84
N ARG A 212 10.81 -21.60 30.77
CA ARG A 212 9.57 -20.80 30.84
C ARG A 212 8.90 -20.57 29.47
N VAL A 213 9.58 -20.92 28.37
CA VAL A 213 9.14 -20.63 26.98
C VAL A 213 8.76 -21.94 26.22
N THR A 214 8.54 -23.05 26.92
CA THR A 214 8.68 -24.42 26.37
C THR A 214 7.71 -24.87 25.25
N SER A 215 8.30 -25.46 24.20
CA SER A 215 8.05 -26.82 23.62
C SER A 215 9.07 -27.03 22.47
N PHE A 216 10.06 -27.91 22.66
CA PHE A 216 11.22 -28.08 21.75
C PHE A 216 11.02 -29.11 20.63
N ALA A 217 9.83 -29.70 20.51
CA ALA A 217 9.59 -30.78 19.55
C ALA A 217 9.83 -30.36 18.07
N GLU A 218 9.59 -29.09 17.73
CA GLU A 218 9.83 -28.57 16.37
C GLU A 218 11.33 -28.43 16.04
N LEU A 219 12.19 -28.24 17.05
CA LEU A 219 13.64 -28.08 16.90
C LEU A 219 14.36 -29.43 16.76
N GLU A 220 13.91 -30.47 17.46
CA GLU A 220 14.39 -31.84 17.24
C GLU A 220 14.13 -32.31 15.80
N LEU A 221 13.06 -31.83 15.16
CA LEU A 221 12.75 -32.16 13.78
C LEU A 221 13.58 -31.37 12.75
N LEU A 222 14.14 -30.22 13.12
CA LEU A 222 15.12 -29.49 12.29
C LEU A 222 16.51 -30.11 12.42
N HIS A 223 16.78 -30.80 13.54
CA HIS A 223 18.04 -31.48 13.78
C HIS A 223 18.28 -32.67 12.84
N SER A 224 17.24 -33.45 12.54
CA SER A 224 17.33 -34.67 11.73
C SER A 224 17.06 -34.48 10.23
N ALA A 225 16.78 -33.26 9.77
CA ALA A 225 16.48 -33.01 8.36
C ALA A 225 17.76 -33.10 7.49
N PRO A 226 17.81 -33.99 6.48
CA PRO A 226 18.93 -34.07 5.55
C PRO A 226 18.92 -32.88 4.58
N LEU A 227 20.09 -32.55 4.03
CA LEU A 227 20.19 -31.63 2.89
C LEU A 227 19.56 -32.29 1.66
N MET A 228 18.75 -31.52 0.96
CA MET A 228 18.02 -31.95 -0.22
C MET A 228 18.90 -31.86 -1.46
N ASP A 229 18.84 -32.89 -2.30
CA ASP A 229 19.43 -32.89 -3.63
C ASP A 229 18.45 -32.27 -4.65
N VAL A 230 18.82 -31.13 -5.23
CA VAL A 230 18.02 -30.36 -6.19
C VAL A 230 18.42 -30.60 -7.65
N THR A 231 19.29 -31.59 -7.92
CA THR A 231 19.79 -31.90 -9.28
C THR A 231 18.65 -32.18 -10.25
N LEU A 232 17.63 -32.95 -9.84
CA LEU A 232 16.44 -33.24 -10.67
C LEU A 232 15.67 -31.97 -11.07
N LEU A 233 15.47 -31.05 -10.11
CA LEU A 233 14.76 -29.79 -10.32
C LEU A 233 15.51 -28.89 -11.31
N ARG A 234 16.84 -28.85 -11.21
CA ARG A 234 17.67 -28.04 -12.10
C ARG A 234 17.76 -28.66 -13.49
N ASP A 235 18.14 -29.93 -13.57
CA ASP A 235 18.61 -30.54 -14.82
C ASP A 235 17.47 -31.10 -15.67
N ARG A 236 16.38 -31.60 -15.05
CA ARG A 236 15.22 -32.12 -15.79
C ARG A 236 14.08 -31.11 -15.88
N TRP A 237 13.80 -30.39 -14.81
CA TRP A 237 12.69 -29.43 -14.81
C TRP A 237 13.12 -28.04 -15.31
N GLY A 238 14.43 -27.73 -15.34
CA GLY A 238 14.90 -26.40 -15.71
C GLY A 238 14.35 -25.30 -14.79
N PHE A 239 13.99 -25.62 -13.54
CA PHE A 239 13.44 -24.67 -12.60
C PHE A 239 14.55 -24.11 -11.70
N GLN A 240 14.62 -22.79 -11.60
CA GLN A 240 15.60 -22.09 -10.78
C GLN A 240 14.92 -21.10 -9.83
N PRO A 241 15.05 -21.26 -8.51
CA PRO A 241 14.52 -20.32 -7.52
C PRO A 241 15.04 -18.89 -7.75
N ALA A 242 14.16 -17.89 -7.73
CA ALA A 242 14.56 -16.48 -7.90
C ALA A 242 15.29 -15.91 -6.69
N TRP A 243 15.14 -16.55 -5.53
CA TRP A 243 15.76 -16.14 -4.28
C TRP A 243 16.86 -17.13 -3.89
N ASN A 244 18.01 -16.61 -3.45
CA ASN A 244 19.01 -17.43 -2.76
C ASN A 244 18.71 -17.52 -1.24
N ALA A 245 19.42 -18.39 -0.54
CA ALA A 245 19.18 -18.66 0.88
C ALA A 245 19.34 -17.43 1.78
N GLU A 246 20.34 -16.57 1.55
CA GLU A 246 20.54 -15.34 2.32
C GLU A 246 19.41 -14.33 2.07
N GLU A 247 19.00 -14.16 0.81
CA GLU A 247 17.88 -13.28 0.50
C GLU A 247 16.55 -13.80 1.05
N CYS A 248 16.35 -15.12 1.09
CA CYS A 248 15.20 -15.74 1.74
C CYS A 248 15.17 -15.39 3.24
N LEU A 249 16.32 -15.41 3.91
CA LEU A 249 16.44 -15.05 5.33
C LEU A 249 16.17 -13.56 5.55
N GLU A 250 16.79 -12.69 4.75
CA GLU A 250 16.60 -11.24 4.83
C GLU A 250 15.12 -10.87 4.66
N ASP A 251 14.44 -11.48 3.69
CA ASP A 251 13.03 -11.25 3.46
C ASP A 251 12.13 -11.86 4.55
N PHE A 252 12.47 -13.05 5.04
CA PHE A 252 11.77 -13.69 6.16
C PHE A 252 11.81 -12.84 7.45
N THR A 253 12.77 -11.93 7.61
CA THR A 253 12.77 -11.00 8.74
C THR A 253 11.46 -10.21 8.83
N LEU A 254 10.82 -9.88 7.69
CA LEU A 254 9.54 -9.16 7.63
C LEU A 254 8.39 -9.96 8.22
N ALA A 255 8.42 -11.29 8.10
CA ALA A 255 7.41 -12.17 8.71
C ALA A 255 7.52 -12.19 10.24
N VAL A 256 8.73 -12.07 10.79
CA VAL A 256 8.98 -12.14 12.24
C VAL A 256 8.98 -10.75 12.90
N ARG A 257 9.23 -9.69 12.13
CA ARG A 257 9.34 -8.31 12.62
C ARG A 257 8.08 -7.87 13.35
N GLY A 258 8.25 -7.33 14.55
CA GLY A 258 7.15 -6.84 15.37
C GLY A 258 6.30 -7.95 16.00
N ARG A 259 6.77 -9.21 15.97
CA ARG A 259 6.08 -10.36 16.55
C ARG A 259 6.93 -11.08 17.59
N ILE A 260 6.23 -11.72 18.53
CA ILE A 260 6.82 -12.65 19.51
C ILE A 260 5.96 -13.91 19.62
N GLY A 261 6.60 -15.07 19.49
CA GLY A 261 6.00 -16.38 19.69
C GLY A 261 6.03 -16.77 21.17
N LEU A 262 4.89 -17.21 21.71
CA LEU A 262 4.79 -17.82 23.04
C LEU A 262 3.86 -19.04 22.96
N GLY A 263 4.44 -20.23 23.14
CA GLY A 263 3.71 -21.50 22.98
C GLY A 263 3.15 -21.65 21.56
N LYS A 264 1.84 -21.93 21.43
CA LYS A 264 1.17 -22.12 20.14
C LYS A 264 0.67 -20.83 19.47
N ARG A 265 0.98 -19.65 20.05
CA ARG A 265 0.44 -18.36 19.61
C ARG A 265 1.55 -17.36 19.30
N THR A 266 1.30 -16.49 18.34
CA THR A 266 2.15 -15.33 18.01
C THR A 266 1.42 -14.06 18.43
N PHE A 267 2.14 -13.10 19.01
CA PHE A 267 1.62 -11.83 19.48
C PHE A 267 2.34 -10.67 18.82
N SER A 268 1.59 -9.64 18.41
CA SER A 268 2.16 -8.38 17.92
C SER A 268 2.70 -7.55 19.09
N LEU A 269 3.89 -6.98 18.91
CA LEU A 269 4.54 -6.13 19.91
C LEU A 269 3.89 -4.73 19.94
N PRO A 270 3.61 -4.17 21.11
CA PRO A 270 2.91 -2.87 21.19
C PRO A 270 3.75 -1.71 20.63
N TRP A 271 5.07 -1.84 20.57
CA TRP A 271 6.01 -0.85 20.02
C TRP A 271 6.52 -1.17 18.60
N ARG A 272 5.87 -2.07 17.84
CA ARG A 272 6.25 -2.36 16.44
C ARG A 272 5.03 -2.63 15.59
N LEU A 273 4.92 -2.03 14.42
CA LEU A 273 3.89 -2.42 13.45
C LEU A 273 4.38 -3.60 12.61
N ALA A 274 3.63 -4.70 12.64
CA ALA A 274 3.94 -5.90 11.89
C ALA A 274 3.39 -5.79 10.45
N ASN A 275 3.98 -6.54 9.52
CA ASN A 275 3.43 -6.64 8.15
C ASN A 275 2.05 -7.31 8.16
N ILE A 276 1.10 -6.81 7.38
CA ILE A 276 -0.25 -7.41 7.28
C ILE A 276 -0.25 -8.40 6.12
N GLN A 277 -0.44 -9.68 6.42
CA GLN A 277 -0.31 -10.78 5.46
C GLN A 277 -1.66 -11.13 4.79
N ASP A 278 -2.76 -11.05 5.54
CA ASP A 278 -4.10 -11.35 5.05
C ASP A 278 -4.98 -10.11 5.10
N LEU A 279 -5.55 -9.78 3.95
CA LEU A 279 -6.52 -8.70 3.80
C LEU A 279 -7.91 -9.29 3.66
N PRO A 280 -8.85 -8.95 4.55
CA PRO A 280 -10.23 -9.39 4.43
C PRO A 280 -10.86 -8.95 3.10
N ALA A 281 -11.62 -9.84 2.46
CA ALA A 281 -12.34 -9.51 1.23
C ALA A 281 -13.48 -8.52 1.52
N VAL A 282 -13.53 -7.41 0.78
CA VAL A 282 -14.43 -6.27 1.07
C VAL A 282 -15.88 -6.49 0.70
N ASP A 283 -16.18 -7.55 -0.03
CA ASP A 283 -17.51 -7.99 -0.42
C ASP A 283 -18.05 -9.12 0.47
N SER A 284 -17.24 -9.60 1.43
CA SER A 284 -17.67 -10.62 2.37
C SER A 284 -18.84 -10.10 3.23
N PRO A 285 -19.94 -10.87 3.34
CA PRO A 285 -21.02 -10.58 4.27
C PRO A 285 -20.51 -10.45 5.71
N ALA A 286 -21.24 -9.70 6.52
CA ALA A 286 -21.04 -9.69 7.96
C ALA A 286 -21.46 -11.04 8.57
N ASP A 287 -20.93 -11.36 9.76
CA ASP A 287 -21.22 -12.63 10.46
C ASP A 287 -22.72 -12.85 10.73
N ASP A 288 -23.50 -11.77 10.76
CA ASP A 288 -24.96 -11.77 10.90
C ASP A 288 -25.72 -11.85 9.57
N GLY A 289 -25.03 -12.12 8.46
CA GLY A 289 -25.60 -12.35 7.14
C GLY A 289 -25.90 -11.09 6.32
N VAL A 290 -25.61 -9.89 6.84
CA VAL A 290 -25.81 -8.65 6.08
C VAL A 290 -24.80 -8.58 4.94
N ALA A 291 -25.30 -8.64 3.70
CA ALA A 291 -24.49 -8.51 2.50
C ALA A 291 -24.25 -7.03 2.15
N PRO A 292 -23.02 -6.64 1.79
CA PRO A 292 -22.72 -5.29 1.35
C PRO A 292 -23.27 -5.06 -0.07
N ARG A 293 -23.56 -3.81 -0.44
CA ARG A 293 -24.12 -3.43 -1.75
C ARG A 293 -23.35 -2.28 -2.39
N LEU A 294 -23.31 -2.23 -3.72
CA LEU A 294 -22.74 -1.08 -4.42
C LEU A 294 -23.54 0.20 -4.13
N ALA A 295 -22.84 1.32 -4.04
CA ALA A 295 -23.40 2.61 -3.67
C ALA A 295 -23.73 3.51 -4.88
N GLY A 296 -23.02 3.35 -6.00
CA GLY A 296 -23.24 4.13 -7.20
C GLY A 296 -24.35 3.57 -8.09
N PRO A 297 -24.90 4.38 -9.02
CA PRO A 297 -25.91 3.93 -9.96
C PRO A 297 -25.32 2.98 -10.99
N GLU A 298 -26.20 2.26 -11.69
CA GLU A 298 -25.81 1.39 -12.80
C GLU A 298 -25.05 2.19 -13.87
N GLY A 299 -23.94 1.63 -14.36
CA GLY A 299 -23.07 2.32 -15.33
C GLY A 299 -22.15 3.39 -14.75
N ALA A 300 -22.17 3.66 -13.44
CA ALA A 300 -21.22 4.56 -12.76
C ALA A 300 -20.25 3.85 -11.81
N ASN A 301 -20.55 2.60 -11.41
CA ASN A 301 -19.63 1.77 -10.64
C ASN A 301 -18.44 1.29 -11.51
N GLY A 302 -17.28 1.10 -10.89
CA GLY A 302 -16.09 0.47 -11.51
C GLY A 302 -15.80 -0.92 -10.95
N GLU A 303 -14.88 -1.66 -11.58
CA GLU A 303 -14.45 -3.01 -11.17
C GLU A 303 -13.94 -3.06 -9.72
N PHE A 304 -13.29 -1.99 -9.26
CA PHE A 304 -12.67 -1.93 -7.93
C PHE A 304 -13.52 -1.25 -6.86
N ASP A 305 -14.77 -0.90 -7.18
CA ASP A 305 -15.64 -0.18 -6.25
C ASP A 305 -15.97 -1.03 -5.01
N THR A 306 -15.93 -0.38 -3.85
CA THR A 306 -16.18 -1.05 -2.57
C THR A 306 -17.69 -1.12 -2.31
N PRO A 307 -18.27 -2.32 -2.13
CA PRO A 307 -19.64 -2.42 -1.67
C PRO A 307 -19.73 -2.02 -0.19
N ILE A 308 -20.82 -1.33 0.18
CA ILE A 308 -21.02 -0.73 1.50
C ILE A 308 -21.97 -1.55 2.35
N ASP A 309 -21.69 -1.65 3.65
CA ASP A 309 -22.66 -2.13 4.63
C ASP A 309 -23.65 -0.98 4.95
N PRO A 310 -24.97 -1.18 4.85
CA PRO A 310 -25.95 -0.11 5.07
C PRO A 310 -25.93 0.52 6.48
N ARG A 311 -25.28 -0.13 7.45
CA ARG A 311 -25.07 0.38 8.81
C ARG A 311 -23.90 1.39 8.90
N PHE A 312 -23.03 1.44 7.89
CA PHE A 312 -21.86 2.32 7.80
C PHE A 312 -21.85 3.15 6.50
N PRO A 313 -22.87 4.00 6.26
CA PRO A 313 -23.17 4.48 4.93
C PRO A 313 -22.44 5.77 4.50
N THR A 314 -21.75 6.46 5.41
CA THR A 314 -21.25 7.83 5.14
C THR A 314 -19.77 7.82 4.74
N TYR A 315 -19.48 8.41 3.58
CA TYR A 315 -18.15 8.43 2.96
C TYR A 315 -17.76 9.84 2.50
N LEU A 316 -16.44 10.10 2.48
CA LEU A 316 -15.87 11.41 2.15
C LEU A 316 -14.55 11.30 1.37
N ALA A 317 -14.40 12.06 0.30
CA ALA A 317 -13.26 12.09 -0.62
C ALA A 317 -12.11 13.03 -0.18
N THR A 318 -11.91 13.34 1.11
CA THR A 318 -10.90 14.35 1.54
C THR A 318 -9.46 13.83 1.45
N ASN A 319 -8.57 14.04 2.44
CA ASN A 319 -7.11 13.89 2.30
C ASN A 319 -6.60 12.52 1.80
N LEU A 320 -7.45 11.49 1.71
CA LEU A 320 -7.12 10.22 1.04
C LEU A 320 -7.00 10.39 -0.49
N SER A 321 -7.79 11.28 -1.09
CA SER A 321 -7.73 11.63 -2.51
C SER A 321 -6.45 12.40 -2.87
N GLU A 322 -5.73 13.00 -1.90
CA GLU A 322 -4.37 13.51 -2.11
C GLU A 322 -3.39 12.41 -2.50
N ALA A 323 -3.61 11.19 -2.03
CA ALA A 323 -2.85 10.07 -2.53
C ALA A 323 -3.27 9.80 -3.98
N LEU A 324 -4.53 9.47 -4.21
CA LEU A 324 -4.96 8.95 -5.50
C LEU A 324 -6.27 9.63 -5.92
N PRO A 325 -6.20 10.77 -6.65
CA PRO A 325 -7.39 11.56 -7.00
C PRO A 325 -8.33 10.82 -7.97
N GLY A 326 -7.76 9.93 -8.78
CA GLY A 326 -8.46 9.02 -9.68
C GLY A 326 -9.06 9.66 -10.94
N PRO A 327 -9.64 8.86 -11.85
CA PRO A 327 -9.73 7.40 -11.77
C PRO A 327 -8.35 6.73 -11.92
N PHE A 328 -7.97 5.93 -10.93
CA PHE A 328 -6.64 5.32 -10.89
C PHE A 328 -6.47 4.13 -11.84
N SER A 329 -5.21 3.77 -12.10
CA SER A 329 -4.89 2.53 -12.80
C SER A 329 -5.06 1.28 -11.90
N PRO A 330 -5.39 0.12 -12.47
CA PRO A 330 -5.45 -1.17 -11.75
C PRO A 330 -4.19 -1.46 -10.92
N SER A 331 -3.01 -1.25 -11.47
CA SER A 331 -1.75 -1.45 -10.75
C SER A 331 -1.63 -0.54 -9.51
N SER A 332 -2.10 0.71 -9.57
CA SER A 332 -2.22 1.60 -8.40
C SER A 332 -3.17 1.02 -7.33
N ALA A 333 -4.25 0.35 -7.74
CA ALA A 333 -5.17 -0.30 -6.81
C ALA A 333 -4.49 -1.43 -6.01
N SER A 334 -3.66 -2.25 -6.68
CA SER A 334 -2.91 -3.35 -6.05
C SER A 334 -1.94 -2.93 -4.95
N VAL A 335 -1.57 -1.64 -4.89
CA VAL A 335 -0.60 -1.15 -3.91
C VAL A 335 -1.14 -0.09 -2.97
N THR A 336 -1.84 0.92 -3.50
CA THR A 336 -2.35 2.04 -2.71
C THR A 336 -3.66 1.69 -2.03
N VAL A 337 -4.66 1.18 -2.76
CA VAL A 337 -5.93 0.75 -2.16
C VAL A 337 -5.67 -0.42 -1.21
N ARG A 338 -4.89 -1.41 -1.67
CA ARG A 338 -4.47 -2.57 -0.86
C ARG A 338 -3.72 -2.14 0.42
N GLY A 339 -2.76 -1.22 0.30
CA GLY A 339 -1.98 -0.70 1.42
C GLY A 339 -2.81 0.07 2.43
N LEU A 340 -3.74 0.91 1.97
CA LEU A 340 -4.66 1.65 2.84
C LEU A 340 -5.60 0.70 3.60
N ARG A 341 -6.10 -0.36 2.94
CA ARG A 341 -6.89 -1.42 3.61
C ARG A 341 -6.05 -2.19 4.63
N ALA A 342 -4.79 -2.52 4.32
CA ALA A 342 -3.85 -3.09 5.29
C ALA A 342 -3.65 -2.19 6.51
N GLY A 343 -3.55 -0.88 6.28
CA GLY A 343 -3.57 0.14 7.33
C GLY A 343 -4.81 0.05 8.22
N GLY A 344 -6.00 -0.12 7.62
CA GLY A 344 -7.27 -0.35 8.31
C GLY A 344 -7.25 -1.57 9.23
N VAL A 345 -6.73 -2.71 8.74
CA VAL A 345 -6.53 -3.93 9.54
C VAL A 345 -5.61 -3.64 10.73
N GLY A 346 -4.46 -2.99 10.47
CA GLY A 346 -3.53 -2.59 11.53
C GLY A 346 -4.18 -1.70 12.59
N ILE A 347 -4.98 -0.72 12.18
CA ILE A 347 -5.72 0.15 13.12
C ILE A 347 -6.74 -0.66 13.92
N ALA A 348 -7.50 -1.55 13.29
CA ALA A 348 -8.47 -2.41 13.97
C ALA A 348 -7.80 -3.29 15.04
N GLU A 349 -6.64 -3.89 14.74
CA GLU A 349 -5.85 -4.68 15.69
C GLU A 349 -5.34 -3.86 16.88
N ARG A 350 -5.02 -2.58 16.66
CA ARG A 350 -4.53 -1.66 17.70
C ARG A 350 -5.64 -1.11 18.57
N LEU A 351 -6.75 -0.67 18.00
CA LEU A 351 -7.85 -0.06 18.76
C LEU A 351 -8.75 -1.11 19.43
N ARG A 352 -8.82 -2.33 18.87
CA ARG A 352 -9.65 -3.45 19.36
C ARG A 352 -11.09 -3.04 19.71
N PRO A 353 -11.84 -2.39 18.79
CA PRO A 353 -13.28 -2.30 18.94
C PRO A 353 -13.90 -3.72 18.92
N SER A 354 -15.15 -3.89 19.34
CA SER A 354 -15.78 -5.22 19.40
C SER A 354 -16.71 -5.46 18.21
N GLY A 355 -16.83 -6.74 17.80
CA GLY A 355 -17.82 -7.22 16.84
C GLY A 355 -17.71 -6.58 15.46
N VAL A 356 -18.87 -6.29 14.84
CA VAL A 356 -18.99 -5.76 13.49
C VAL A 356 -18.18 -4.47 13.25
N ILE A 357 -18.00 -3.63 14.26
CA ILE A 357 -17.23 -2.38 14.14
C ILE A 357 -15.75 -2.67 13.85
N GLN A 358 -15.17 -3.70 14.49
CA GLN A 358 -13.78 -4.07 14.23
C GLN A 358 -13.62 -4.65 12.83
N ARG A 359 -14.55 -5.51 12.42
CA ARG A 359 -14.62 -6.07 11.08
C ARG A 359 -14.69 -4.96 10.03
N GLU A 360 -15.57 -3.98 10.25
CA GLU A 360 -15.76 -2.85 9.33
C GLU A 360 -14.53 -1.94 9.24
N ILE A 361 -13.88 -1.64 10.37
CA ILE A 361 -12.62 -0.86 10.35
C ILE A 361 -11.54 -1.63 9.59
N ALA A 362 -11.45 -2.95 9.76
CA ALA A 362 -10.47 -3.78 9.07
C ALA A 362 -10.72 -3.86 7.55
N MET A 363 -11.99 -3.92 7.12
CA MET A 363 -12.35 -4.08 5.70
C MET A 363 -12.50 -2.76 4.93
N ARG A 364 -13.22 -1.78 5.49
CA ARG A 364 -13.82 -0.67 4.74
C ARG A 364 -13.56 0.69 5.37
N THR A 365 -12.50 0.86 6.16
CA THR A 365 -12.06 2.22 6.59
C THR A 365 -11.75 3.12 5.38
N VAL A 366 -11.29 2.50 4.28
CA VAL A 366 -11.14 3.15 2.97
C VAL A 366 -11.98 2.39 1.96
N ALA A 367 -12.75 3.15 1.18
CA ALA A 367 -13.59 2.66 0.10
C ALA A 367 -13.19 3.28 -1.24
N VAL A 368 -13.56 2.60 -2.32
CA VAL A 368 -13.37 3.06 -3.69
C VAL A 368 -14.75 3.30 -4.29
N PHE A 369 -14.96 4.44 -4.93
CA PHE A 369 -16.15 4.71 -5.74
C PHE A 369 -15.72 5.41 -7.03
N ALA A 370 -16.15 4.89 -8.18
CA ALA A 370 -15.73 5.37 -9.51
C ALA A 370 -14.19 5.52 -9.63
N HIS A 371 -13.44 4.55 -9.11
CA HIS A 371 -11.96 4.55 -9.05
C HIS A 371 -11.34 5.76 -8.30
N ARG A 372 -12.03 6.25 -7.26
CA ARG A 372 -11.54 7.32 -6.37
C ARG A 372 -11.61 6.89 -4.91
N LEU A 373 -10.70 7.39 -4.09
CA LEU A 373 -10.58 7.00 -2.69
C LEU A 373 -11.52 7.81 -1.79
N TYR A 374 -12.22 7.11 -0.90
CA TYR A 374 -13.09 7.70 0.11
C TYR A 374 -12.77 7.14 1.49
N GLY A 375 -12.78 8.00 2.50
CA GLY A 375 -12.72 7.60 3.90
C GLY A 375 -14.10 7.27 4.45
N ALA A 376 -14.24 6.15 5.16
CA ALA A 376 -15.48 5.78 5.83
C ALA A 376 -15.67 6.57 7.13
N ILE A 377 -16.53 7.57 7.07
CA ILE A 377 -16.78 8.50 8.17
C ILE A 377 -17.50 7.82 9.33
N THR A 378 -18.45 6.94 9.05
CA THR A 378 -19.15 6.19 10.10
C THR A 378 -18.17 5.32 10.89
N SER A 379 -17.22 4.68 10.20
CA SER A 379 -16.14 3.89 10.83
C SER A 379 -15.18 4.77 11.64
N ALA A 380 -14.79 5.93 11.08
CA ALA A 380 -13.96 6.92 11.78
C ALA A 380 -14.60 7.44 13.07
N HIS A 381 -15.94 7.58 13.11
CA HIS A 381 -16.67 7.92 14.33
C HIS A 381 -16.47 6.88 15.43
N PHE A 382 -16.58 5.59 15.10
CA PHE A 382 -16.36 4.52 16.08
C PHE A 382 -14.90 4.39 16.52
N MET A 383 -13.95 4.63 15.61
CA MET A 383 -12.53 4.74 15.97
C MET A 383 -12.31 5.88 16.97
N ALA A 384 -12.88 7.06 16.70
CA ALA A 384 -12.79 8.21 17.59
C ALA A 384 -13.44 7.94 18.96
N ALA A 385 -14.51 7.13 19.02
CA ALA A 385 -15.14 6.71 20.28
C ALA A 385 -14.25 5.79 21.14
N THR A 386 -13.16 5.26 20.60
CA THR A 386 -12.14 4.54 21.38
C THR A 386 -11.13 5.47 22.04
N VAL A 387 -11.04 6.74 21.63
CA VAL A 387 -10.11 7.72 22.19
C VAL A 387 -10.67 8.24 23.52
N PRO A 388 -9.95 8.07 24.65
CA PRO A 388 -10.43 8.54 25.94
C PRO A 388 -10.46 10.07 26.01
N PHE A 389 -11.44 10.62 26.73
CA PHE A 389 -11.58 12.05 27.02
C PHE A 389 -11.84 12.99 25.82
N ALA A 390 -11.96 12.44 24.60
CA ALA A 390 -12.34 13.19 23.40
C ALA A 390 -13.77 12.81 22.96
N LYS A 391 -14.59 13.81 22.60
CA LYS A 391 -15.86 13.55 21.94
C LYS A 391 -15.59 13.16 20.47
N PRO A 392 -16.25 12.13 19.91
CA PRO A 392 -16.05 11.75 18.50
C PRO A 392 -16.25 12.90 17.52
N ALA A 393 -17.22 13.78 17.76
CA ALA A 393 -17.47 14.98 16.96
C ALA A 393 -16.26 15.95 16.96
N THR A 394 -15.46 15.99 18.02
CA THR A 394 -14.23 16.79 18.06
C THR A 394 -13.16 16.25 17.12
N ILE A 395 -13.14 14.94 16.86
CA ILE A 395 -12.14 14.26 16.02
C ILE A 395 -12.62 14.15 14.56
N VAL A 396 -13.92 13.97 14.34
CA VAL A 396 -14.46 13.78 12.99
C VAL A 396 -14.93 15.11 12.38
N SER A 397 -15.64 15.95 13.15
CA SER A 397 -16.28 17.16 12.62
C SER A 397 -15.49 18.45 12.92
N ASN A 398 -14.83 18.54 14.07
CA ASN A 398 -14.19 19.79 14.54
C ASN A 398 -12.65 19.72 14.60
N SER A 399 -12.07 18.64 14.08
CA SER A 399 -10.62 18.43 14.12
C SER A 399 -9.88 19.19 13.02
N GLY A 400 -10.60 19.71 12.01
CA GLY A 400 -10.00 20.13 10.74
C GLY A 400 -9.42 18.96 9.94
N PHE A 401 -9.53 17.73 10.43
CA PHE A 401 -8.92 16.56 9.81
C PHE A 401 -9.64 16.16 8.51
N PHE A 402 -10.97 16.24 8.52
CA PHE A 402 -11.84 15.91 7.39
C PHE A 402 -12.50 17.16 6.76
N GLY A 403 -11.97 18.36 7.04
CA GLY A 403 -12.51 19.63 6.58
C GLY A 403 -13.88 20.03 7.18
N PRO A 404 -14.28 21.31 7.09
CA PRO A 404 -15.63 21.77 7.46
C PRO A 404 -16.75 21.11 6.64
N SER A 405 -16.46 20.66 5.42
CA SER A 405 -17.38 19.96 4.51
C SER A 405 -18.13 18.77 5.14
N MET A 406 -17.50 18.09 6.12
CA MET A 406 -18.10 16.99 6.89
C MET A 406 -19.31 17.38 7.74
N ALA A 407 -19.44 18.65 8.14
CA ALA A 407 -20.51 19.09 9.03
C ALA A 407 -21.91 19.04 8.37
N SER A 408 -21.98 18.83 7.05
CA SER A 408 -23.20 18.90 6.25
C SER A 408 -24.02 17.60 6.18
N LEU A 409 -23.46 16.42 6.51
CA LEU A 409 -24.15 15.13 6.38
C LEU A 409 -24.29 14.34 7.70
N PRO A 410 -25.36 13.51 7.83
CA PRO A 410 -25.51 12.63 8.97
C PRO A 410 -24.42 11.53 8.97
N ILE A 411 -23.83 11.29 10.13
CA ILE A 411 -22.81 10.24 10.33
C ILE A 411 -23.41 8.82 10.20
N PHE A 412 -24.70 8.68 10.51
CA PHE A 412 -25.42 7.41 10.50
C PHE A 412 -26.60 7.48 9.54
N GLY A 413 -26.87 6.37 8.84
CA GLY A 413 -28.08 6.22 8.04
C GLY A 413 -29.26 5.69 8.85
N ALA A 414 -30.23 5.11 8.13
CA ALA A 414 -31.44 4.52 8.70
C ALA A 414 -31.14 3.31 9.61
N GLN A 415 -30.13 2.52 9.24
CA GLN A 415 -29.68 1.38 10.03
C GLN A 415 -28.49 1.81 10.90
N ARG A 416 -28.44 1.30 12.14
CA ARG A 416 -27.33 1.54 13.06
C ARG A 416 -26.68 0.23 13.44
N PRO A 417 -25.35 0.20 13.61
CA PRO A 417 -24.69 -0.96 14.17
C PRO A 417 -25.16 -1.17 15.63
N PRO A 418 -25.11 -2.42 16.14
CA PRO A 418 -25.60 -2.75 17.46
C PRO A 418 -24.95 -1.86 18.54
N SER A 419 -25.75 -1.13 19.32
CA SER A 419 -25.26 -0.32 20.44
C SER A 419 -25.37 -1.09 21.76
N GLU A 420 -24.28 -1.21 22.51
CA GLU A 420 -24.30 -1.85 23.84
C GLU A 420 -25.09 -1.01 24.85
N SER A 421 -26.09 -1.62 25.50
CA SER A 421 -27.05 -0.92 26.38
C SER A 421 -26.60 -0.83 27.86
N SER A 422 -25.76 -1.74 28.36
CA SER A 422 -25.49 -1.82 29.80
C SER A 422 -24.43 -0.82 30.31
N ARG A 423 -24.68 -0.23 31.49
CA ARG A 423 -23.80 0.77 32.12
C ARG A 423 -22.44 0.16 32.54
N ALA A 424 -22.46 -1.08 33.05
CA ALA A 424 -21.26 -1.80 33.48
C ALA A 424 -20.31 -2.12 32.32
N ARG A 425 -20.84 -2.59 31.18
CA ARG A 425 -20.02 -2.86 29.98
C ARG A 425 -19.42 -1.59 29.40
N ARG A 426 -20.19 -0.48 29.40
CA ARG A 426 -19.67 0.85 29.01
C ARG A 426 -18.48 1.27 29.87
N TRP A 427 -18.53 1.07 31.19
CA TRP A 427 -17.43 1.42 32.08
C TRP A 427 -16.18 0.54 31.86
N LEU A 428 -16.35 -0.79 31.76
CA LEU A 428 -15.25 -1.72 31.44
C LEU A 428 -14.58 -1.38 30.10
N ARG A 429 -15.39 -1.01 29.10
CA ARG A 429 -14.89 -0.56 27.79
C ARG A 429 -14.07 0.72 27.91
N THR A 430 -14.50 1.70 28.69
CA THR A 430 -13.72 2.93 28.91
C THR A 430 -12.37 2.64 29.55
N LEU A 431 -12.32 1.79 30.59
CA LEU A 431 -11.05 1.40 31.22
C LEU A 431 -10.12 0.68 30.24
N ARG A 432 -10.66 -0.28 29.47
CA ARG A 432 -9.91 -0.96 28.40
C ARG A 432 -9.37 0.04 27.39
N ASN A 433 -10.19 0.98 26.93
CA ASN A 433 -9.81 1.99 25.94
C ASN A 433 -8.71 2.93 26.47
N ILE A 434 -8.76 3.33 27.74
CA ILE A 434 -7.68 4.10 28.37
C ILE A 434 -6.36 3.31 28.36
N GLY A 435 -6.41 2.03 28.76
CA GLY A 435 -5.24 1.16 28.74
C GLY A 435 -4.67 0.96 27.33
N VAL A 436 -5.53 0.64 26.36
CA VAL A 436 -5.16 0.46 24.94
C VAL A 436 -4.57 1.74 24.36
N PHE A 437 -5.20 2.90 24.60
CA PHE A 437 -4.72 4.19 24.13
C PHE A 437 -3.35 4.53 24.72
N GLY A 438 -3.17 4.36 26.04
CA GLY A 438 -1.88 4.60 26.70
C GLY A 438 -0.77 3.70 26.19
N VAL A 439 -1.03 2.39 26.08
CA VAL A 439 -0.07 1.41 25.55
C VAL A 439 0.28 1.71 24.09
N ASN A 440 -0.69 2.04 23.25
CA ASN A 440 -0.45 2.37 21.85
C ASN A 440 0.32 3.69 21.70
N LEU A 441 -0.08 4.75 22.41
CA LEU A 441 0.58 6.05 22.32
C LEU A 441 2.05 5.94 22.76
N VAL A 442 2.32 5.35 23.93
CA VAL A 442 3.69 5.19 24.45
C VAL A 442 4.48 4.18 23.61
N GLY A 443 3.90 3.01 23.35
CA GLY A 443 4.54 1.92 22.62
C GLY A 443 4.92 2.33 21.20
N LEU A 444 3.96 2.78 20.39
CA LEU A 444 4.23 3.16 19.00
C LEU A 444 5.12 4.39 18.91
N SER A 445 5.00 5.37 19.81
CA SER A 445 5.92 6.52 19.81
C SER A 445 7.36 6.09 20.09
N ALA A 446 7.58 5.18 21.05
CA ALA A 446 8.91 4.64 21.37
C ALA A 446 9.46 3.75 20.25
N GLY A 447 8.58 3.06 19.52
CA GLY A 447 8.91 2.18 18.41
C GLY A 447 9.16 2.88 17.07
N SER A 448 8.52 4.03 16.86
CA SER A 448 8.46 4.74 15.57
C SER A 448 9.83 4.92 14.91
N PRO A 449 10.90 5.37 15.61
CA PRO A 449 12.21 5.53 14.98
C PRO A 449 12.76 4.22 14.42
N ARG A 450 12.64 3.12 15.17
CA ARG A 450 13.12 1.80 14.74
C ARG A 450 12.30 1.23 13.58
N ASP A 451 11.01 1.54 13.50
CA ASP A 451 10.17 1.16 12.36
C ASP A 451 10.55 1.97 11.13
N THR A 452 10.84 3.26 11.29
CA THR A 452 11.34 4.14 10.23
C THR A 452 12.69 3.67 9.70
N ASP A 453 13.69 3.46 10.56
CA ASP A 453 15.05 3.06 10.16
C ASP A 453 15.02 1.70 9.43
N ALA A 454 14.24 0.75 9.93
CA ALA A 454 14.11 -0.56 9.29
C ALA A 454 13.42 -0.47 7.92
N TYR A 455 12.38 0.36 7.80
CA TYR A 455 11.71 0.55 6.51
C TYR A 455 12.59 1.29 5.49
N VAL A 456 13.38 2.27 5.94
CA VAL A 456 14.39 2.92 5.10
C VAL A 456 15.38 1.88 4.56
N ALA A 457 15.92 1.04 5.43
CA ALA A 457 16.86 -0.01 5.03
C ALA A 457 16.25 -1.04 4.06
N ASP A 458 14.98 -1.41 4.26
CA ASP A 458 14.24 -2.30 3.37
C ASP A 458 14.09 -1.71 1.96
N VAL A 459 13.70 -0.42 1.86
CA VAL A 459 13.54 0.27 0.57
C VAL A 459 14.88 0.50 -0.11
N ASP A 460 15.93 0.86 0.64
CA ASP A 460 17.29 1.00 0.11
C ASP A 460 17.80 -0.35 -0.44
N ARG A 461 17.45 -1.47 0.21
CA ARG A 461 17.76 -2.81 -0.29
C ARG A 461 16.99 -3.12 -1.58
N LEU A 462 15.68 -2.87 -1.60
CA LEU A 462 14.86 -3.04 -2.79
C LEU A 462 15.43 -2.26 -3.99
N GLU A 463 15.82 -1.01 -3.77
CA GLU A 463 16.38 -0.12 -4.79
C GLU A 463 17.66 -0.70 -5.40
N ARG A 464 18.61 -1.16 -4.56
CA ARG A 464 19.81 -1.86 -5.04
C ARG A 464 19.49 -3.12 -5.84
N LEU A 465 18.62 -3.97 -5.30
CA LEU A 465 18.22 -5.21 -5.98
C LEU A 465 17.52 -4.95 -7.32
N ALA A 466 16.79 -3.84 -7.45
CA ALA A 466 16.10 -3.47 -8.68
C ALA A 466 17.03 -2.84 -9.72
N PHE A 467 17.79 -1.81 -9.35
CA PHE A 467 18.50 -0.97 -10.32
C PHE A 467 19.92 -1.40 -10.65
N ASP A 468 20.60 -2.16 -9.79
CA ASP A 468 21.98 -2.61 -10.07
C ASP A 468 22.04 -3.46 -11.37
N ASN A 469 20.93 -4.09 -11.77
CA ASN A 469 20.85 -5.01 -12.90
C ASN A 469 19.49 -5.00 -13.63
N LEU A 470 18.73 -3.89 -13.62
CA LEU A 470 17.33 -3.85 -14.08
C LEU A 470 17.10 -4.54 -15.44
N ALA A 471 17.89 -4.19 -16.45
CA ALA A 471 17.77 -4.72 -17.80
C ALA A 471 18.30 -6.16 -17.97
N THR A 472 19.19 -6.62 -17.09
CA THR A 472 19.85 -7.94 -17.17
C THR A 472 19.18 -9.00 -16.29
N HIS A 473 18.25 -8.61 -15.42
CA HIS A 473 17.41 -9.56 -14.70
C HIS A 473 16.63 -10.46 -15.67
N ASP A 474 16.54 -11.75 -15.35
CA ASP A 474 15.58 -12.63 -16.00
C ASP A 474 14.15 -12.37 -15.49
N ASP A 475 13.15 -12.86 -16.22
CA ASP A 475 11.74 -12.58 -15.91
C ASP A 475 11.34 -13.11 -14.54
N ARG A 476 11.85 -14.28 -14.13
CA ARG A 476 11.57 -14.85 -12.80
C ARG A 476 12.03 -13.93 -11.67
N ARG A 477 13.20 -13.29 -11.81
CA ARG A 477 13.74 -12.37 -10.82
C ARG A 477 12.98 -11.05 -10.85
N LEU A 478 12.71 -10.52 -12.04
CA LEU A 478 11.94 -9.31 -12.25
C LEU A 478 10.55 -9.41 -11.56
N LEU A 479 9.81 -10.50 -11.82
CA LEU A 479 8.52 -10.76 -11.20
C LEU A 479 8.60 -10.85 -9.66
N SER A 480 9.61 -11.51 -9.11
CA SER A 480 9.81 -11.58 -7.65
C SER A 480 10.12 -10.22 -7.02
N LEU A 481 10.86 -9.36 -7.72
CA LEU A 481 11.14 -7.99 -7.27
C LEU A 481 9.90 -7.09 -7.38
N ILE A 482 9.04 -7.29 -8.39
CA ILE A 482 7.73 -6.62 -8.49
C ILE A 482 6.86 -6.94 -7.27
N LEU A 483 6.76 -8.21 -6.88
CA LEU A 483 6.01 -8.62 -5.68
C LEU A 483 6.64 -8.08 -4.38
N LEU A 484 7.98 -7.99 -4.31
CA LEU A 484 8.69 -7.34 -3.21
C LEU A 484 8.39 -5.85 -3.10
N ALA A 485 8.47 -5.14 -4.22
CA ALA A 485 8.18 -3.72 -4.25
C ALA A 485 6.72 -3.46 -3.85
N ARG A 486 5.76 -4.22 -4.38
CA ARG A 486 4.35 -4.20 -3.97
C ARG A 486 4.19 -4.32 -2.46
N ASP A 487 4.81 -5.33 -1.84
CA ASP A 487 4.67 -5.59 -0.40
C ASP A 487 5.33 -4.50 0.46
N HIS A 488 6.45 -3.91 0.01
CA HIS A 488 7.04 -2.75 0.68
C HIS A 488 6.18 -1.50 0.57
N VAL A 489 5.48 -1.28 -0.54
CA VAL A 489 4.51 -0.18 -0.66
C VAL A 489 3.34 -0.41 0.29
N VAL A 490 2.77 -1.61 0.31
CA VAL A 490 1.68 -1.99 1.24
C VAL A 490 2.11 -1.78 2.70
N HIS A 491 3.32 -2.22 3.08
CA HIS A 491 3.83 -2.02 4.43
C HIS A 491 4.06 -0.53 4.75
N GLY A 492 4.52 0.26 3.78
CA GLY A 492 4.63 1.72 3.91
C GLY A 492 3.30 2.36 4.32
N TRP A 493 2.20 1.94 3.71
CA TRP A 493 0.85 2.42 4.06
C TRP A 493 0.39 1.98 5.45
N VAL A 494 0.79 0.78 5.90
CA VAL A 494 0.58 0.33 7.29
C VAL A 494 1.30 1.25 8.28
N LEU A 495 2.56 1.59 8.00
CA LEU A 495 3.33 2.50 8.85
C LEU A 495 2.79 3.94 8.79
N ALA A 496 2.32 4.39 7.62
CA ALA A 496 1.66 5.68 7.45
C ALA A 496 0.37 5.76 8.30
N SER A 497 -0.40 4.67 8.36
CA SER A 497 -1.60 4.56 9.21
C SER A 497 -1.28 4.61 10.71
N GLY A 498 -0.16 4.00 11.12
CA GLY A 498 0.36 4.16 12.48
C GLY A 498 0.77 5.60 12.80
N SER A 499 1.45 6.25 11.85
CA SER A 499 1.87 7.65 11.94
C SER A 499 0.66 8.58 12.07
N PHE A 500 -0.38 8.31 11.29
CA PHE A 500 -1.66 9.02 11.34
C PHE A 500 -2.27 8.95 12.74
N MET A 501 -2.34 7.75 13.34
CA MET A 501 -2.91 7.56 14.67
C MET A 501 -2.12 8.33 15.75
N LEU A 502 -0.79 8.31 15.67
CA LEU A 502 0.08 9.06 16.57
C LEU A 502 -0.08 10.57 16.39
N CYS A 503 -0.06 11.07 15.15
CA CYS A 503 -0.25 12.49 14.85
C CYS A 503 -1.61 12.99 15.35
N ALA A 504 -2.67 12.21 15.14
CA ALA A 504 -4.01 12.52 15.64
C ALA A 504 -4.03 12.58 17.18
N ALA A 505 -3.40 11.62 17.85
CA ALA A 505 -3.32 11.59 19.32
C ALA A 505 -2.54 12.80 19.88
N PHE A 506 -1.38 13.13 19.31
CA PHE A 506 -0.60 14.30 19.72
C PHE A 506 -1.31 15.62 19.43
N ASN A 507 -2.03 15.73 18.31
CA ASN A 507 -2.84 16.91 18.00
C ASN A 507 -3.95 17.12 19.05
N VAL A 508 -4.64 16.05 19.46
CA VAL A 508 -5.65 16.14 20.54
C VAL A 508 -5.02 16.63 21.85
N LEU A 509 -3.84 16.11 22.22
CA LEU A 509 -3.13 16.53 23.43
C LEU A 509 -2.68 18.00 23.34
N LEU A 510 -2.10 18.41 22.21
CA LEU A 510 -1.65 19.79 22.00
C LEU A 510 -2.81 20.78 22.03
N ARG A 511 -3.95 20.45 21.41
CA ARG A 511 -5.15 21.29 21.50
C ARG A 511 -5.63 21.49 22.93
N GLY A 512 -5.57 20.44 23.75
CA GLY A 512 -5.88 20.54 25.18
C GLY A 512 -4.91 21.44 25.96
N LEU A 513 -3.64 21.52 25.54
CA LEU A 513 -2.59 22.27 26.23
C LEU A 513 -2.40 23.71 25.73
N CYS A 514 -2.64 23.95 24.43
CA CYS A 514 -2.33 25.20 23.73
C CYS A 514 -3.57 25.97 23.24
N GLY A 515 -4.73 25.33 23.08
CA GLY A 515 -5.87 25.89 22.35
C GLY A 515 -5.90 25.44 20.88
N ARG A 516 -6.89 25.91 20.11
CA ARG A 516 -7.22 25.36 18.77
C ARG A 516 -6.21 25.70 17.67
N ASP A 517 -5.42 26.77 17.82
CA ASP A 517 -4.70 27.41 16.70
C ASP A 517 -3.18 27.22 16.74
N THR A 518 -2.66 26.39 17.65
CA THR A 518 -1.20 26.19 17.78
C THR A 518 -0.77 24.84 17.21
N ALA A 519 -0.26 24.84 15.99
CA ALA A 519 0.43 23.69 15.39
C ALA A 519 1.95 23.88 15.52
N PRO A 520 2.71 22.87 16.01
CA PRO A 520 4.16 22.96 16.04
C PRO A 520 4.70 22.95 14.61
N ALA A 521 5.71 23.79 14.34
CA ALA A 521 6.45 23.72 13.09
C ALA A 521 7.13 22.34 12.97
N ALA A 522 7.20 21.79 11.75
CA ALA A 522 7.89 20.54 11.49
C ALA A 522 9.41 20.69 11.69
N GLY A 523 9.92 21.90 11.41
CA GLY A 523 11.32 22.28 11.51
C GLY A 523 12.08 22.09 10.19
N PRO A 524 13.34 22.54 10.12
CA PRO A 524 14.14 22.72 8.90
C PRO A 524 14.58 21.42 8.20
N GLU A 525 14.04 20.27 8.55
CA GLU A 525 14.40 18.94 8.00
C GLU A 525 13.19 18.22 7.41
N LEU A 526 12.20 18.97 6.93
CA LEU A 526 10.98 18.40 6.37
C LEU A 526 11.31 17.71 5.04
N VAL A 527 11.24 16.37 4.98
CA VAL A 527 11.64 15.61 3.78
C VAL A 527 10.85 16.00 2.54
N SER A 528 9.58 16.35 2.69
CA SER A 528 8.74 16.83 1.60
C SER A 528 9.08 18.24 1.10
N ALA A 529 9.81 19.02 1.89
CA ALA A 529 10.35 20.31 1.46
C ALA A 529 11.51 20.17 0.46
N ARG A 530 12.11 18.99 0.34
CA ARG A 530 13.33 18.80 -0.47
C ARG A 530 13.17 19.22 -1.92
N SER A 531 11.97 19.08 -2.51
CA SER A 531 11.70 19.55 -3.88
C SER A 531 11.79 21.08 -3.99
N VAL A 532 11.24 21.80 -3.01
CA VAL A 532 11.32 23.26 -2.90
C VAL A 532 12.77 23.69 -2.70
N GLU A 533 13.47 23.07 -1.75
CA GLU A 533 14.86 23.40 -1.46
C GLU A 533 15.81 23.08 -2.62
N ALA A 534 15.58 21.98 -3.34
CA ALA A 534 16.35 21.60 -4.52
C ALA A 534 16.22 22.68 -5.60
N VAL A 535 15.00 23.12 -5.89
CA VAL A 535 14.76 24.24 -6.82
C VAL A 535 15.46 25.50 -6.33
N GLN A 536 15.38 25.86 -5.05
CA GLN A 536 16.04 27.04 -4.50
C GLN A 536 17.57 26.96 -4.59
N ARG A 537 18.17 25.80 -4.31
CA ARG A 537 19.62 25.56 -4.44
C ARG A 537 20.07 25.65 -5.90
N LEU A 538 19.33 25.05 -6.82
CA LEU A 538 19.61 25.14 -8.26
C LEU A 538 19.45 26.57 -8.77
N VAL A 539 18.42 27.31 -8.34
CA VAL A 539 18.28 28.75 -8.67
C VAL A 539 19.47 29.55 -8.15
N ALA A 540 19.92 29.29 -6.92
CA ALA A 540 21.10 29.96 -6.35
C ALA A 540 22.38 29.61 -7.10
N ALA A 541 22.54 28.37 -7.57
CA ALA A 541 23.67 27.93 -8.39
C ALA A 541 23.62 28.59 -9.78
N ALA A 542 22.47 28.58 -10.45
CA ALA A 542 22.26 29.19 -11.75
C ALA A 542 22.59 30.69 -11.74
N ARG A 543 22.20 31.42 -10.67
CA ARG A 543 22.51 32.85 -10.52
C ARG A 543 24.01 33.17 -10.45
N ARG A 544 24.87 32.19 -10.18
CA ARG A 544 26.33 32.37 -10.11
C ARG A 544 27.01 32.21 -11.47
N ASP A 545 26.33 31.63 -12.47
CA ASP A 545 26.90 31.34 -13.78
C ASP A 545 26.06 31.98 -14.91
N PRO A 546 26.57 33.04 -15.58
CA PRO A 546 25.88 33.69 -16.70
C PRO A 546 25.58 32.74 -17.88
N VAL A 547 26.39 31.71 -18.10
CA VAL A 547 26.17 30.71 -19.16
C VAL A 547 24.91 29.92 -18.83
N VAL A 548 24.76 29.48 -17.58
CA VAL A 548 23.56 28.77 -17.12
C VAL A 548 22.32 29.65 -17.26
N ILE A 549 22.37 30.93 -16.86
CA ILE A 549 21.23 31.85 -17.03
C ILE A 549 20.82 31.96 -18.50
N ARG A 550 21.79 32.11 -19.42
CA ARG A 550 21.53 32.17 -20.86
C ARG A 550 20.85 30.89 -21.35
N LEU A 551 21.41 29.73 -21.02
CA LEU A 551 20.88 28.42 -21.43
C LEU A 551 19.47 28.16 -20.86
N LEU A 552 19.22 28.52 -19.60
CA LEU A 552 17.90 28.41 -18.96
C LEU A 552 16.85 29.35 -19.57
N ALA A 553 17.27 30.44 -20.22
CA ALA A 553 16.37 31.35 -20.91
C ALA A 553 15.96 30.85 -22.31
N GLU A 554 16.71 29.93 -22.92
CA GLU A 554 16.39 29.37 -24.23
C GLU A 554 15.12 28.51 -24.20
N PRO A 555 14.36 28.46 -25.31
CA PRO A 555 13.24 27.52 -25.47
C PRO A 555 13.74 26.09 -25.75
N GLY A 556 12.89 25.10 -25.46
CA GLY A 556 13.18 23.68 -25.72
C GLY A 556 13.83 22.94 -24.55
N GLU A 557 14.35 21.74 -24.83
CA GLU A 557 15.09 20.91 -23.87
C GLU A 557 16.52 21.43 -23.69
N ARG A 558 16.99 21.42 -22.45
CA ARG A 558 18.22 22.12 -22.04
C ARG A 558 19.23 21.19 -21.39
N LEU A 559 18.80 20.03 -20.90
CA LEU A 559 19.67 19.14 -20.11
C LEU A 559 20.95 18.74 -20.87
N ASP A 560 20.84 18.32 -22.13
CA ASP A 560 22.00 17.92 -22.95
C ASP A 560 22.95 19.10 -23.21
N LYS A 561 22.40 20.30 -23.44
CA LYS A 561 23.23 21.51 -23.61
C LYS A 561 23.94 21.87 -22.31
N LEU A 562 23.24 21.79 -21.18
CA LEU A 562 23.83 22.01 -19.85
C LEU A 562 24.95 21.00 -19.57
N ALA A 563 24.81 19.75 -20.00
CA ALA A 563 25.87 18.74 -19.83
C ALA A 563 27.17 19.11 -20.55
N VAL A 564 27.08 19.76 -21.71
CA VAL A 564 28.24 20.17 -22.53
C VAL A 564 28.80 21.53 -22.10
N GLU A 565 27.92 22.53 -21.94
CA GLU A 565 28.32 23.94 -21.77
C GLU A 565 28.38 24.38 -20.30
N ALA A 566 27.70 23.69 -19.38
CA ALA A 566 27.66 24.00 -17.95
C ALA A 566 27.71 22.72 -17.08
N PRO A 567 28.77 21.91 -17.20
CA PRO A 567 28.83 20.57 -16.61
C PRO A 567 28.68 20.57 -15.07
N GLU A 568 29.18 21.60 -14.37
CA GLU A 568 29.01 21.72 -12.92
C GLU A 568 27.54 21.88 -12.52
N PHE A 569 26.79 22.71 -13.25
CA PHE A 569 25.36 22.89 -13.02
C PHE A 569 24.58 21.62 -13.38
N HIS A 570 24.92 20.98 -14.50
CA HIS A 570 24.33 19.70 -14.88
C HIS A 570 24.58 18.62 -13.80
N SER A 571 25.79 18.51 -13.27
CA SER A 571 26.10 17.61 -12.14
C SER A 571 25.29 17.96 -10.89
N ALA A 572 25.06 19.25 -10.60
CA ALA A 572 24.20 19.67 -9.50
C ALA A 572 22.73 19.24 -9.72
N VAL A 573 22.21 19.34 -10.96
CA VAL A 573 20.87 18.85 -11.32
C VAL A 573 20.78 17.33 -11.09
N LEU A 574 21.76 16.55 -11.57
CA LEU A 574 21.78 15.10 -11.35
C LEU A 574 21.89 14.71 -9.86
N ALA A 575 22.64 15.48 -9.07
CA ALA A 575 22.74 15.27 -7.63
C ALA A 575 21.39 15.51 -6.93
N GLU A 576 20.66 16.57 -7.30
CA GLU A 576 19.31 16.79 -6.76
C GLU A 576 18.34 15.70 -7.24
N LEU A 577 18.40 15.27 -8.50
CA LEU A 577 17.58 14.15 -9.01
C LEU A 577 17.86 12.83 -8.30
N THR A 578 19.08 12.59 -7.82
CA THR A 578 19.35 11.42 -6.96
C THR A 578 18.54 11.47 -5.67
N LEU A 579 18.30 12.67 -5.12
CA LEU A 579 17.56 12.89 -3.88
C LEU A 579 16.04 12.95 -4.08
N ILE A 580 15.57 13.61 -5.14
CA ILE A 580 14.14 13.90 -5.36
C ILE A 580 13.57 13.30 -6.66
N GLY A 581 14.36 12.57 -7.44
CA GLY A 581 13.95 12.02 -8.74
C GLY A 581 12.75 11.10 -8.68
N HIS A 582 12.53 10.40 -7.55
CA HIS A 582 11.36 9.56 -7.32
C HIS A 582 10.05 10.35 -7.14
N ARG A 583 10.12 11.69 -7.01
CA ARG A 583 8.97 12.59 -6.88
C ARG A 583 8.44 13.03 -8.25
N GLY A 584 7.23 13.54 -8.27
CA GLY A 584 6.58 14.08 -9.47
C GLY A 584 5.08 14.21 -9.22
N PRO A 585 4.33 14.95 -10.04
CA PRO A 585 2.88 15.06 -9.89
C PRO A 585 2.20 13.68 -9.96
N ALA A 586 1.19 13.46 -9.12
CA ALA A 586 0.51 12.17 -8.97
C ALA A 586 1.48 11.03 -8.58
N GLU A 587 2.37 11.29 -7.60
CA GLU A 587 3.53 10.45 -7.29
C GLU A 587 3.21 8.99 -6.95
N VAL A 588 1.97 8.70 -6.51
CA VAL A 588 1.51 7.34 -6.18
C VAL A 588 0.66 6.66 -7.26
N GLU A 589 0.34 7.34 -8.35
CA GLU A 589 -0.27 6.74 -9.53
C GLU A 589 0.83 6.02 -10.33
N MET A 590 0.66 4.73 -10.62
CA MET A 590 1.67 3.93 -11.33
C MET A 590 1.95 4.47 -12.73
N ALA A 591 0.95 4.98 -13.44
CA ALA A 591 1.14 5.54 -14.78
C ALA A 591 1.84 6.92 -14.78
N ALA A 592 2.00 7.56 -13.63
CA ALA A 592 2.55 8.92 -13.55
C ALA A 592 4.05 9.00 -13.90
N THR A 593 4.46 10.19 -14.35
CA THR A 593 5.86 10.51 -14.68
C THR A 593 6.53 11.20 -13.49
N SER A 594 7.70 10.70 -13.08
CA SER A 594 8.53 11.30 -12.04
C SER A 594 9.58 12.27 -12.62
N TYR A 595 10.26 13.03 -11.76
CA TYR A 595 11.38 13.88 -12.14
C TYR A 595 12.56 13.07 -12.69
N ALA A 596 12.76 11.84 -12.23
CA ALA A 596 13.76 10.94 -12.82
C ALA A 596 13.34 10.48 -14.23
N ASP A 597 12.05 10.27 -14.48
CA ASP A 597 11.53 9.90 -15.80
C ASP A 597 11.59 11.08 -16.79
N ASN A 598 11.36 12.31 -16.30
CA ASN A 598 11.46 13.55 -17.09
C ASN A 598 12.25 14.64 -16.34
N PRO A 599 13.60 14.58 -16.35
CA PRO A 599 14.47 15.55 -15.70
C PRO A 599 14.28 16.99 -16.17
N GLU A 600 13.88 17.19 -17.43
CA GLU A 600 13.69 18.52 -18.01
C GLU A 600 12.55 19.29 -17.32
N LEU A 601 11.55 18.59 -16.75
CA LEU A 601 10.50 19.22 -15.96
C LEU A 601 11.08 20.02 -14.78
N LEU A 602 12.05 19.45 -14.05
CA LEU A 602 12.72 20.14 -12.94
C LEU A 602 13.52 21.34 -13.45
N VAL A 603 14.24 21.20 -14.58
CA VAL A 603 15.01 22.29 -15.20
C VAL A 603 14.09 23.44 -15.61
N ARG A 604 12.91 23.15 -16.17
CA ARG A 604 11.90 24.15 -16.52
C ARG A 604 11.34 24.85 -15.29
N MET A 605 11.09 24.13 -14.20
CA MET A 605 10.67 24.72 -12.92
C MET A 605 11.74 25.66 -12.33
N VAL A 606 13.04 25.30 -12.45
CA VAL A 606 14.15 26.17 -12.05
C VAL A 606 14.18 27.45 -12.92
N ALA A 607 14.04 27.31 -14.24
CA ALA A 607 13.99 28.45 -15.16
C ALA A 607 12.82 29.41 -14.86
N LYS A 608 11.64 28.88 -14.53
CA LYS A 608 10.47 29.66 -14.10
C LYS A 608 10.71 30.36 -12.77
N THR A 609 11.28 29.65 -11.80
CA THR A 609 11.58 30.21 -10.47
C THR A 609 12.60 31.35 -10.52
N LEU A 610 13.56 31.33 -11.46
CA LEU A 610 14.49 32.44 -11.66
C LEU A 610 13.80 33.78 -11.94
N ARG A 611 12.60 33.75 -12.54
CA ARG A 611 11.79 34.92 -12.91
C ARG A 611 10.76 35.30 -11.83
N ALA A 612 10.61 34.49 -10.78
CA ALA A 612 9.61 34.69 -9.74
C ALA A 612 10.10 35.61 -8.61
N VAL A 613 9.14 36.23 -7.92
CA VAL A 613 9.40 36.99 -6.70
C VAL A 613 9.48 36.01 -5.52
N PRO A 614 10.53 36.05 -4.67
CA PRO A 614 10.63 35.17 -3.51
C PRO A 614 9.45 35.39 -2.54
N ALA A 615 8.90 34.30 -2.00
CA ALA A 615 7.91 34.36 -0.94
C ALA A 615 8.52 34.94 0.36
N PRO A 616 7.75 35.71 1.14
CA PRO A 616 8.18 36.18 2.46
C PRO A 616 8.38 35.02 3.43
N GLN A 617 9.35 35.15 4.34
CA GLN A 617 9.57 34.13 5.37
C GLN A 617 8.39 34.07 6.34
N PRO A 618 7.85 32.88 6.63
CA PRO A 618 6.73 32.75 7.55
C PRO A 618 7.16 33.03 9.00
N PRO A 619 6.29 33.63 9.82
CA PRO A 619 6.57 33.82 11.24
C PRO A 619 6.60 32.47 11.98
N THR A 620 7.56 32.28 12.87
CA THR A 620 7.66 31.05 13.69
C THR A 620 6.57 31.03 14.77
N PRO A 621 5.78 29.95 14.90
CA PRO A 621 4.75 29.86 15.94
C PRO A 621 5.37 29.77 17.35
N VAL A 622 4.85 30.56 18.29
CA VAL A 622 5.31 30.56 19.69
C VAL A 622 4.60 29.46 20.47
N ILE A 623 5.35 28.48 20.96
CA ILE A 623 4.82 27.36 21.75
C ILE A 623 4.98 27.63 23.26
N PRO A 624 3.89 27.60 24.06
CA PRO A 624 3.96 27.77 25.51
C PRO A 624 4.89 26.75 26.19
N LEU A 625 5.61 27.17 27.23
CA LEU A 625 6.58 26.31 27.96
C LEU A 625 5.98 24.97 28.42
N ARG A 626 4.74 24.98 28.94
CA ARG A 626 4.02 23.78 29.40
C ARG A 626 3.75 22.74 28.29
N ALA A 627 3.69 23.18 27.03
CA ALA A 627 3.39 22.33 25.89
C ALA A 627 4.64 21.87 25.13
N LYS A 628 5.82 22.44 25.41
CA LYS A 628 7.07 22.12 24.70
C LYS A 628 7.40 20.63 24.66
N PRO A 629 7.30 19.83 25.74
CA PRO A 629 7.62 18.41 25.66
C PRO A 629 6.72 17.64 24.69
N VAL A 630 5.42 17.92 24.73
CA VAL A 630 4.43 17.30 23.83
C VAL A 630 4.64 17.78 22.39
N ALA A 631 4.96 19.06 22.19
CA ALA A 631 5.25 19.62 20.88
C ALA A 631 6.52 19.03 20.26
N LEU A 632 7.57 18.79 21.04
CA LEU A 632 8.80 18.13 20.57
C LEU A 632 8.53 16.70 20.12
N LEU A 633 7.73 15.95 20.88
CA LEU A 633 7.32 14.60 20.49
C LEU A 633 6.44 14.63 19.24
N ALA A 634 5.48 15.56 19.15
CA ALA A 634 4.63 15.72 17.98
C ALA A 634 5.43 16.07 16.72
N ALA A 635 6.38 17.00 16.82
CA ALA A 635 7.28 17.36 15.72
C ALA A 635 8.16 16.18 15.29
N ARG A 636 8.68 15.38 16.23
CA ARG A 636 9.41 14.15 15.92
C ARG A 636 8.53 13.14 15.18
N GLN A 637 7.29 12.91 15.64
CA GLN A 637 6.36 12.01 14.96
C GLN A 637 5.99 12.49 13.56
N LEU A 638 5.86 13.80 13.36
CA LEU A 638 5.65 14.39 12.05
C LEU A 638 6.87 14.15 11.14
N ARG A 639 8.10 14.33 11.62
CA ARG A 639 9.31 14.02 10.84
C ARG A 639 9.41 12.55 10.47
N ASP A 640 9.18 11.64 11.43
CA ASP A 640 9.19 10.20 11.16
C ASP A 640 8.12 9.83 10.10
N ARG A 641 6.94 10.44 10.17
CA ARG A 641 5.87 10.27 9.16
C ARG A 641 6.36 10.67 7.77
N GLU A 642 7.01 11.82 7.65
CA GLU A 642 7.47 12.36 6.36
C GLU A 642 8.59 11.51 5.75
N VAL A 643 9.54 11.04 6.56
CA VAL A 643 10.58 10.08 6.12
C VAL A 643 9.93 8.79 5.60
N ARG A 644 8.97 8.23 6.32
CA ARG A 644 8.27 7.01 5.88
C ARG A 644 7.46 7.24 4.62
N ARG A 645 6.78 8.38 4.51
CA ARG A 645 6.02 8.74 3.31
C ARG A 645 6.93 8.88 2.09
N ASP A 646 8.09 9.52 2.25
CA ASP A 646 9.11 9.63 1.20
C ASP A 646 9.61 8.27 0.73
N ARG A 647 10.00 7.40 1.67
CA ARG A 647 10.46 6.04 1.32
C ARG A 647 9.37 5.19 0.67
N MET A 648 8.11 5.36 1.07
CA MET A 648 6.99 4.69 0.42
C MET A 648 6.80 5.16 -1.02
N VAL A 649 6.94 6.46 -1.31
CA VAL A 649 6.91 6.98 -2.69
C VAL A 649 8.10 6.47 -3.49
N ARG A 650 9.29 6.39 -2.88
CA ARG A 650 10.45 5.80 -3.53
C ARG A 650 10.23 4.32 -3.86
N ALA A 651 9.63 3.53 -2.97
CA ALA A 651 9.25 2.14 -3.25
C ALA A 651 8.23 2.02 -4.39
N ILE A 652 7.27 2.96 -4.48
CA ILE A 652 6.34 3.08 -5.62
C ILE A 652 7.10 3.35 -6.92
N TRP A 653 8.06 4.28 -6.89
CA TRP A 653 8.89 4.59 -8.06
C TRP A 653 9.73 3.38 -8.51
N VAL A 654 10.32 2.62 -7.58
CA VAL A 654 11.02 1.37 -7.92
C VAL A 654 10.06 0.34 -8.53
N LEU A 655 8.87 0.14 -7.93
CA LEU A 655 7.85 -0.74 -8.50
C LEU A 655 7.48 -0.31 -9.92
N ARG A 656 7.24 0.98 -10.13
CA ARG A 656 6.91 1.54 -11.45
C ARG A 656 8.00 1.25 -12.47
N ALA A 657 9.27 1.41 -12.12
CA ALA A 657 10.38 1.09 -13.01
C ALA A 657 10.43 -0.41 -13.37
N LEU A 658 10.22 -1.30 -12.38
CA LEU A 658 10.16 -2.75 -12.62
C LEU A 658 8.97 -3.12 -13.52
N LEU A 659 7.80 -2.51 -13.31
CA LEU A 659 6.62 -2.71 -14.14
C LEU A 659 6.84 -2.22 -15.57
N ARG A 660 7.44 -1.04 -15.77
CA ARG A 660 7.77 -0.52 -17.11
C ARG A 660 8.74 -1.42 -17.85
N GLU A 661 9.77 -1.93 -17.19
CA GLU A 661 10.70 -2.89 -17.78
C GLU A 661 9.99 -4.18 -18.20
N TYR A 662 9.09 -4.70 -17.36
CA TYR A 662 8.29 -5.87 -17.71
C TYR A 662 7.33 -5.59 -18.88
N GLY A 663 6.66 -4.43 -18.87
CA GLY A 663 5.79 -3.98 -19.96
C GLY A 663 6.53 -3.82 -21.29
N ARG A 664 7.76 -3.30 -21.26
CA ARG A 664 8.65 -3.21 -22.43
C ARG A 664 8.93 -4.61 -23.01
N ARG A 665 9.32 -5.57 -22.18
CA ARG A 665 9.58 -6.96 -22.61
C ARG A 665 8.35 -7.64 -23.21
N LEU A 666 7.18 -7.44 -22.60
CA LEU A 666 5.93 -7.99 -23.11
C LEU A 666 5.46 -7.34 -24.42
N THR A 667 5.77 -6.06 -24.61
CA THR A 667 5.54 -5.38 -25.90
C THR A 667 6.48 -5.96 -26.98
N GLU A 668 7.76 -6.16 -26.66
CA GLU A 668 8.73 -6.79 -27.58
C GLU A 668 8.37 -8.23 -27.92
N ALA A 669 7.74 -8.96 -26.99
CA ALA A 669 7.22 -10.30 -27.21
C ALA A 669 5.86 -10.32 -27.96
N GLY A 670 5.27 -9.17 -28.29
CA GLY A 670 3.98 -9.06 -28.97
C GLY A 670 2.77 -9.43 -28.11
N VAL A 671 2.93 -9.47 -26.77
CA VAL A 671 1.85 -9.71 -25.81
C VAL A 671 1.07 -8.42 -25.50
N PHE A 672 1.78 -7.29 -25.47
CA PHE A 672 1.21 -5.95 -25.29
C PHE A 672 1.36 -5.10 -26.55
N ASP A 673 0.46 -4.12 -26.70
CA ASP A 673 0.56 -3.11 -27.77
C ASP A 673 1.50 -1.99 -27.36
N THR A 674 1.49 -1.61 -26.08
CA THR A 674 2.31 -0.55 -25.51
C THR A 674 2.89 -0.95 -24.14
N PRO A 675 4.07 -0.47 -23.75
CA PRO A 675 4.65 -0.79 -22.43
C PRO A 675 3.74 -0.42 -21.25
N ASP A 676 2.91 0.61 -21.42
CA ASP A 676 1.97 1.10 -20.40
C ASP A 676 0.76 0.18 -20.19
N ASP A 677 0.53 -0.82 -21.06
CA ASP A 677 -0.51 -1.83 -20.87
C ASP A 677 -0.35 -2.58 -19.55
N VAL A 678 0.89 -2.69 -19.04
CA VAL A 678 1.20 -3.28 -17.74
C VAL A 678 0.46 -2.61 -16.58
N PHE A 679 0.16 -1.30 -16.68
CA PHE A 679 -0.51 -0.57 -15.60
C PHE A 679 -2.00 -0.90 -15.49
N TYR A 680 -2.57 -1.50 -16.54
CA TYR A 680 -3.95 -1.99 -16.58
C TYR A 680 -4.14 -3.39 -15.99
N LEU A 681 -3.06 -3.99 -15.49
CA LEU A 681 -3.09 -5.22 -14.71
C LEU A 681 -2.95 -4.93 -13.21
N LEU A 682 -3.59 -5.76 -12.39
CA LEU A 682 -3.25 -5.85 -10.98
C LEU A 682 -1.84 -6.43 -10.85
N VAL A 683 -1.07 -5.96 -9.87
CA VAL A 683 0.30 -6.49 -9.65
C VAL A 683 0.28 -8.01 -9.34
N ASP A 684 -0.81 -8.49 -8.72
CA ASP A 684 -1.00 -9.92 -8.45
C ASP A 684 -1.27 -10.75 -9.73
N GLU A 685 -1.75 -10.13 -10.82
CA GLU A 685 -1.99 -10.79 -12.11
C GLU A 685 -0.70 -10.91 -12.94
N ILE A 686 0.34 -10.13 -12.63
CA ILE A 686 1.59 -10.08 -13.40
C ILE A 686 2.45 -11.34 -13.20
N ASP A 687 2.41 -11.94 -12.01
CA ASP A 687 3.14 -13.20 -11.74
C ASP A 687 2.58 -14.38 -12.57
N ALA A 688 1.33 -14.26 -13.03
CA ALA A 688 0.65 -15.28 -13.80
C ALA A 688 -0.45 -14.64 -14.68
N LEU A 689 -0.05 -14.21 -15.88
CA LEU A 689 -0.90 -13.44 -16.78
C LEU A 689 -2.21 -14.17 -17.15
N PRO A 690 -3.33 -13.44 -17.23
CA PRO A 690 -4.59 -13.97 -17.77
C PRO A 690 -4.43 -14.45 -19.22
N ALA A 691 -5.22 -15.45 -19.62
CA ALA A 691 -5.18 -16.01 -20.97
C ALA A 691 -5.52 -14.97 -22.07
N ASP A 692 -6.52 -14.10 -21.82
CA ASP A 692 -6.88 -12.98 -22.70
C ASP A 692 -6.44 -11.64 -22.08
N VAL A 693 -5.12 -11.45 -22.00
CA VAL A 693 -4.55 -10.24 -21.39
C VAL A 693 -4.87 -8.98 -22.19
N SER A 694 -4.88 -9.05 -23.53
CA SER A 694 -5.20 -7.91 -24.40
C SER A 694 -6.65 -7.44 -24.23
N GLY A 695 -7.61 -8.39 -24.20
CA GLY A 695 -9.02 -8.07 -23.93
C GLY A 695 -9.24 -7.47 -22.54
N LEU A 696 -8.54 -7.98 -21.53
CA LEU A 696 -8.59 -7.43 -20.16
C LEU A 696 -8.07 -5.98 -20.10
N VAL A 697 -6.92 -5.71 -20.71
CA VAL A 697 -6.33 -4.36 -20.77
C VAL A 697 -7.27 -3.40 -21.49
N ALA A 698 -7.79 -3.80 -22.67
CA ALA A 698 -8.71 -2.98 -23.44
C ALA A 698 -9.98 -2.62 -22.65
N ARG A 699 -10.57 -3.60 -21.94
CA ARG A 699 -11.75 -3.39 -21.08
C ARG A 699 -11.46 -2.40 -19.95
N ARG A 700 -10.38 -2.59 -19.19
CA ARG A 700 -10.02 -1.73 -18.05
C ARG A 700 -9.64 -0.32 -18.48
N ARG A 701 -9.01 -0.17 -19.65
CA ARG A 701 -8.73 1.13 -20.27
C ARG A 701 -10.03 1.85 -20.66
N ALA A 702 -10.98 1.16 -21.27
CA ALA A 702 -12.29 1.73 -21.59
C ALA A 702 -13.08 2.14 -20.33
N GLU A 703 -13.03 1.31 -19.28
CA GLU A 703 -13.62 1.62 -17.99
C GLU A 703 -13.00 2.88 -17.35
N GLN A 704 -11.67 2.97 -17.29
CA GLN A 704 -11.01 4.14 -16.72
C GLN A 704 -11.40 5.43 -17.46
N ARG A 705 -11.46 5.41 -18.79
CA ARG A 705 -11.93 6.57 -19.59
C ARG A 705 -13.38 6.92 -19.29
N ARG A 706 -14.27 5.92 -19.18
CA ARG A 706 -15.68 6.13 -18.80
C ARG A 706 -15.78 6.81 -17.43
N LEU A 707 -15.04 6.31 -16.44
CA LEU A 707 -15.05 6.83 -15.07
C LEU A 707 -14.37 8.20 -14.93
N ALA A 708 -13.49 8.58 -15.86
CA ALA A 708 -12.89 9.92 -15.90
C ALA A 708 -13.95 10.99 -16.18
N GLY A 709 -14.97 10.68 -16.98
CA GLY A 709 -16.12 11.56 -17.24
C GLY A 709 -17.16 11.61 -16.11
N ILE A 710 -17.01 10.80 -15.06
CA ILE A 710 -17.93 10.77 -13.92
C ILE A 710 -17.31 11.53 -12.75
N VAL A 711 -18.06 12.49 -12.22
CA VAL A 711 -17.70 13.25 -11.02
C VAL A 711 -18.56 12.77 -9.85
N PRO A 712 -18.08 11.82 -9.02
CA PRO A 712 -18.82 11.43 -7.83
C PRO A 712 -18.82 12.58 -6.81
N PRO A 713 -19.83 12.67 -5.92
CA PRO A 713 -19.91 13.73 -4.93
C PRO A 713 -18.77 13.60 -3.91
N THR A 714 -18.27 14.72 -3.41
CA THR A 714 -17.16 14.74 -2.43
C THR A 714 -17.55 14.12 -1.10
N VAL A 715 -18.84 14.12 -0.76
CA VAL A 715 -19.41 13.49 0.44
C VAL A 715 -20.79 12.92 0.12
N PHE A 716 -21.09 11.72 0.62
CA PHE A 716 -22.42 11.12 0.49
C PHE A 716 -22.74 10.16 1.65
N SER A 717 -24.02 9.81 1.79
CA SER A 717 -24.49 8.80 2.74
C SER A 717 -25.49 7.86 2.08
N GLY A 718 -25.17 6.58 2.03
CA GLY A 718 -25.99 5.55 1.40
C GLY A 718 -25.60 5.39 -0.06
N SER A 719 -26.48 5.75 -0.98
CA SER A 719 -26.15 5.81 -2.42
C SER A 719 -25.62 7.19 -2.81
N TRP A 720 -24.94 7.26 -3.94
CA TRP A 720 -24.49 8.51 -4.55
C TRP A 720 -24.97 8.62 -6.00
N GLU A 721 -25.01 9.84 -6.52
CA GLU A 721 -25.30 10.15 -7.93
C GLU A 721 -24.21 11.09 -8.47
N PRO A 722 -23.84 11.01 -9.76
CA PRO A 722 -22.87 11.93 -10.34
C PRO A 722 -23.27 13.39 -10.13
N SER A 723 -22.32 14.21 -9.72
CA SER A 723 -22.53 15.66 -9.62
C SER A 723 -22.70 16.26 -11.02
N PRO A 724 -23.57 17.27 -11.20
CA PRO A 724 -23.77 17.90 -12.50
C PRO A 724 -22.46 18.52 -13.00
N SER A 725 -22.09 18.19 -14.23
CA SER A 725 -20.85 18.68 -14.88
C SER A 725 -20.91 20.18 -15.20
N SER A 726 -22.10 20.70 -15.50
CA SER A 726 -22.35 22.12 -15.80
C SER A 726 -22.76 22.86 -14.53
N ALA A 727 -21.82 23.53 -13.89
CA ALA A 727 -22.12 24.54 -12.89
C ALA A 727 -21.67 25.92 -13.40
N ALA A 728 -22.45 26.98 -13.14
CA ALA A 728 -22.15 28.32 -13.63
C ALA A 728 -20.81 28.80 -13.06
N ALA A 729 -19.95 29.31 -13.95
CA ALA A 729 -18.69 29.93 -13.55
C ALA A 729 -18.97 31.23 -12.78
N LEU A 730 -18.07 31.58 -11.86
CA LEU A 730 -18.16 32.80 -11.06
C LEU A 730 -17.97 34.03 -11.95
N ALA A 731 -18.77 35.06 -11.72
CA ALA A 731 -18.66 36.35 -12.38
C ALA A 731 -17.66 37.27 -11.66
N ALA A 732 -17.27 38.35 -12.32
CA ALA A 732 -16.49 39.40 -11.67
C ALA A 732 -17.26 39.98 -10.46
N GLY A 733 -16.60 40.10 -9.32
CA GLY A 733 -17.18 40.51 -8.04
C GLY A 733 -17.64 39.35 -7.14
N ASP A 734 -17.70 38.11 -7.66
CA ASP A 734 -18.04 36.95 -6.84
C ASP A 734 -16.86 36.47 -5.99
N THR A 735 -17.18 35.79 -4.88
CA THR A 735 -16.19 35.24 -3.94
C THR A 735 -16.40 33.74 -3.76
N LEU A 736 -15.34 32.97 -3.98
CA LEU A 736 -15.26 31.58 -3.52
C LEU A 736 -14.61 31.54 -2.13
N ARG A 737 -15.12 30.67 -1.24
CA ARG A 737 -14.58 30.49 0.12
C ARG A 737 -14.02 29.09 0.29
N GLY A 738 -12.83 29.01 0.87
CA GLY A 738 -12.23 27.79 1.40
C GLY A 738 -11.72 28.02 2.83
N VAL A 739 -10.74 27.23 3.23
CA VAL A 739 -10.04 27.32 4.51
C VAL A 739 -8.68 27.98 4.29
N GLY A 740 -8.48 29.17 4.87
CA GLY A 740 -7.18 29.82 4.89
C GLY A 740 -6.15 29.02 5.69
N VAL A 741 -4.97 28.78 5.11
CA VAL A 741 -3.91 27.97 5.72
C VAL A 741 -2.65 28.77 6.01
N CYS A 742 -2.19 29.54 5.03
CA CYS A 742 -1.00 30.37 5.16
C CYS A 742 -1.34 31.75 4.60
N GLY A 743 -1.16 32.77 5.45
CA GLY A 743 -1.56 34.15 5.16
C GLY A 743 -0.78 34.78 4.02
N GLY A 744 -1.31 35.91 3.57
CA GLY A 744 -0.81 36.66 2.41
C GLY A 744 -1.96 36.99 1.48
N ARG A 745 -2.01 38.24 0.98
CA ARG A 745 -3.01 38.69 0.01
C ARG A 745 -2.31 38.98 -1.30
N VAL A 746 -2.67 38.24 -2.33
CA VAL A 746 -2.00 38.29 -3.64
C VAL A 746 -3.01 38.31 -4.77
N ARG A 747 -2.60 38.88 -5.91
CA ARG A 747 -3.37 38.84 -7.15
C ARG A 747 -2.60 38.07 -8.21
N GLY A 748 -3.31 37.27 -9.00
CA GLY A 748 -2.73 36.52 -10.09
C GLY A 748 -3.81 35.92 -10.98
N ARG A 749 -3.41 35.46 -12.18
CA ARG A 749 -4.34 34.77 -13.09
C ARG A 749 -4.55 33.34 -12.64
N VAL A 750 -5.78 32.86 -12.73
CA VAL A 750 -6.16 31.48 -12.42
C VAL A 750 -5.54 30.53 -13.44
N ARG A 751 -4.74 29.57 -12.96
CA ARG A 751 -4.27 28.42 -13.72
C ARG A 751 -4.85 27.16 -13.11
N ILE A 752 -5.70 26.44 -13.86
CA ILE A 752 -6.14 25.11 -13.47
C ILE A 752 -5.03 24.12 -13.79
N VAL A 753 -4.48 23.45 -12.77
CA VAL A 753 -3.34 22.53 -12.89
C VAL A 753 -3.77 21.10 -12.64
N ARG A 754 -3.44 20.22 -13.58
CA ARG A 754 -3.51 18.75 -13.50
C ARG A 754 -2.10 18.16 -13.52
N PRO A 755 -1.90 16.88 -13.14
CA PRO A 755 -0.58 16.27 -13.12
C PRO A 755 0.20 16.45 -14.44
N GLU A 756 -0.48 16.30 -15.56
CA GLU A 756 0.05 16.43 -16.92
C GLU A 756 0.25 17.88 -17.39
N THR A 757 -0.45 18.85 -16.77
CA THR A 757 -0.40 20.28 -17.14
C THR A 757 0.36 21.14 -16.13
N ILE A 758 1.10 20.54 -15.19
CA ILE A 758 1.88 21.30 -14.19
C ILE A 758 2.86 22.28 -14.83
N ASP A 759 3.36 21.95 -16.02
CA ASP A 759 4.31 22.78 -16.74
C ASP A 759 3.65 23.94 -17.50
N ASP A 760 2.32 24.06 -17.47
CA ASP A 760 1.65 25.24 -18.05
C ASP A 760 1.63 26.42 -17.08
N LEU A 761 1.81 26.17 -15.78
CA LEU A 761 1.84 27.20 -14.75
C LEU A 761 2.99 28.19 -15.02
N GLN A 762 2.63 29.48 -15.08
CA GLN A 762 3.58 30.57 -15.27
C GLN A 762 3.90 31.28 -13.95
N PRO A 763 5.09 31.91 -13.84
CA PRO A 763 5.45 32.70 -12.67
C PRO A 763 4.41 33.78 -12.34
N GLY A 764 3.94 33.83 -11.10
CA GLY A 764 2.95 34.81 -10.63
C GLY A 764 1.48 34.44 -10.88
N GLU A 765 1.20 33.31 -11.53
CA GLU A 765 -0.17 32.76 -11.61
C GLU A 765 -0.60 32.12 -10.27
N ILE A 766 -1.92 31.99 -10.09
CA ILE A 766 -2.54 31.28 -8.97
C ILE A 766 -2.72 29.82 -9.39
N LEU A 767 -2.03 28.91 -8.70
CA LEU A 767 -2.16 27.48 -8.91
C LEU A 767 -3.48 27.02 -8.30
N VAL A 768 -4.43 26.62 -9.15
CA VAL A 768 -5.71 26.03 -8.74
C VAL A 768 -5.74 24.56 -9.15
N ALA A 769 -5.91 23.65 -8.21
CA ALA A 769 -5.95 22.21 -8.48
C ALA A 769 -7.08 21.52 -7.70
N GLU A 770 -7.51 20.34 -8.15
CA GLU A 770 -8.41 19.51 -7.33
C GLU A 770 -7.69 19.09 -6.05
N VAL A 771 -6.46 18.62 -6.19
CA VAL A 771 -5.61 18.18 -5.11
C VAL A 771 -4.13 18.34 -5.49
N THR A 772 -3.24 18.40 -4.50
CA THR A 772 -1.79 18.47 -4.72
C THR A 772 -1.05 17.50 -3.79
N ASP A 773 -0.05 16.82 -4.32
CA ASP A 773 0.92 16.02 -3.56
C ASP A 773 2.29 16.72 -3.47
N VAL A 774 3.32 16.01 -2.97
CA VAL A 774 4.68 16.54 -2.81
C VAL A 774 5.30 16.90 -4.17
N GLY A 775 4.90 16.22 -5.25
CA GLY A 775 5.32 16.50 -6.60
C GLY A 775 5.04 17.93 -7.04
N TYR A 776 3.94 18.53 -6.59
CA TYR A 776 3.56 19.90 -6.97
C TYR A 776 4.39 20.98 -6.28
N THR A 777 5.06 20.65 -5.18
CA THR A 777 5.65 21.64 -4.27
C THR A 777 6.77 22.46 -4.93
N ALA A 778 7.50 21.89 -5.90
CA ALA A 778 8.47 22.62 -6.70
C ALA A 778 7.83 23.77 -7.49
N ALA A 779 6.56 23.63 -7.90
CA ALA A 779 5.81 24.66 -8.59
C ALA A 779 5.38 25.81 -7.67
N PHE A 780 5.30 25.57 -6.35
CA PHE A 780 4.93 26.61 -5.38
C PHE A 780 5.98 27.74 -5.34
N CYS A 781 7.23 27.45 -5.70
CA CYS A 781 8.32 28.42 -5.76
C CYS A 781 8.05 29.60 -6.71
N TYR A 782 7.16 29.44 -7.68
CA TYR A 782 6.82 30.49 -8.64
C TYR A 782 5.31 30.78 -8.76
N ALA A 783 4.47 30.06 -8.01
CA ALA A 783 3.06 30.38 -7.88
C ALA A 783 2.87 31.61 -6.96
N ALA A 784 1.92 32.49 -7.28
CA ALA A 784 1.55 33.59 -6.39
C ALA A 784 0.76 33.09 -5.18
N ALA A 785 -0.14 32.13 -5.38
CA ALA A 785 -0.86 31.40 -4.33
C ALA A 785 -1.21 29.98 -4.79
N VAL A 786 -1.56 29.13 -3.83
CA VAL A 786 -2.05 27.76 -4.03
C VAL A 786 -3.50 27.65 -3.55
N VAL A 787 -4.38 27.14 -4.40
CA VAL A 787 -5.79 26.88 -4.10
C VAL A 787 -6.11 25.42 -4.44
N THR A 788 -6.65 24.65 -3.48
CA THR A 788 -7.08 23.27 -3.72
C THR A 788 -8.55 23.03 -3.39
N GLU A 789 -9.25 22.23 -4.20
CA GLU A 789 -10.64 21.82 -3.90
C GLU A 789 -10.71 20.88 -2.70
N LEU A 790 -9.76 19.96 -2.61
CA LEU A 790 -9.67 18.94 -1.57
C LEU A 790 -8.44 19.20 -0.68
N GLY A 791 -8.56 18.83 0.59
CA GLY A 791 -7.48 18.88 1.58
C GLY A 791 -7.88 19.62 2.85
N GLY A 792 -7.25 19.25 3.97
CA GLY A 792 -7.41 19.93 5.26
C GLY A 792 -6.19 20.79 5.66
N PRO A 793 -6.24 21.51 6.80
CA PRO A 793 -5.09 22.24 7.34
C PRO A 793 -3.87 21.38 7.73
N MET A 794 -3.99 20.06 7.63
CA MET A 794 -2.92 19.07 7.86
C MET A 794 -2.54 18.32 6.57
N SER A 795 -3.09 18.74 5.42
CA SER A 795 -2.74 18.23 4.08
C SER A 795 -1.29 18.54 3.73
N HIS A 796 -0.81 17.90 2.67
CA HIS A 796 0.54 18.14 2.20
C HIS A 796 0.77 19.61 1.80
N ALA A 797 -0.14 20.15 0.97
CA ALA A 797 -0.16 21.54 0.54
C ALA A 797 -0.08 22.50 1.74
N ALA A 798 -0.87 22.21 2.77
CA ALA A 798 -0.97 23.04 3.96
C ALA A 798 0.31 23.08 4.81
N VAL A 799 1.00 21.94 4.93
CA VAL A 799 2.25 21.86 5.68
C VAL A 799 3.36 22.60 4.95
N VAL A 800 3.54 22.36 3.65
CA VAL A 800 4.59 23.02 2.86
C VAL A 800 4.34 24.52 2.73
N ALA A 801 3.09 24.94 2.49
CA ALA A 801 2.75 26.36 2.40
C ALA A 801 3.13 27.14 3.67
N ARG A 802 2.84 26.59 4.86
CA ARG A 802 3.19 27.23 6.14
C ARG A 802 4.69 27.26 6.41
N GLU A 803 5.43 26.23 6.00
CA GLU A 803 6.87 26.15 6.23
C GLU A 803 7.64 27.16 5.33
N PHE A 804 7.12 27.45 4.13
CA PHE A 804 7.76 28.34 3.15
C PHE A 804 7.07 29.69 2.94
N GLY A 805 5.93 29.93 3.60
CA GLY A 805 5.21 31.21 3.50
C GLY A 805 4.43 31.41 2.19
N PHE A 806 4.03 30.33 1.52
CA PHE A 806 3.22 30.43 0.30
C PHE A 806 1.75 30.71 0.66
N PRO A 807 1.12 31.78 0.13
CA PRO A 807 -0.31 32.02 0.34
C PRO A 807 -1.14 30.81 -0.12
N CYS A 808 -1.97 30.27 0.78
CA CYS A 808 -2.61 28.97 0.54
C CYS A 808 -4.03 28.89 1.10
N VAL A 809 -4.95 28.41 0.26
CA VAL A 809 -6.36 28.13 0.60
C VAL A 809 -6.68 26.69 0.18
N VAL A 810 -7.25 25.90 1.09
CA VAL A 810 -7.65 24.50 0.82
C VAL A 810 -9.14 24.31 1.08
N ASP A 811 -9.73 23.17 0.69
CA ASP A 811 -11.18 22.91 0.82
C ASP A 811 -12.04 23.98 0.10
N ALA A 812 -11.52 24.56 -0.99
CA ALA A 812 -12.23 25.49 -1.85
C ALA A 812 -13.10 24.72 -2.86
N GLN A 813 -14.21 24.15 -2.37
CA GLN A 813 -15.02 23.21 -3.13
C GLN A 813 -15.42 23.74 -4.52
N GLY A 814 -15.12 22.96 -5.56
CA GLY A 814 -15.45 23.32 -6.94
C GLY A 814 -14.58 24.43 -7.55
N ALA A 815 -13.48 24.84 -6.91
CA ALA A 815 -12.57 25.86 -7.43
C ALA A 815 -12.14 25.64 -8.89
N THR A 816 -11.86 24.40 -9.31
CA THR A 816 -11.46 24.08 -10.70
C THR A 816 -12.59 24.20 -11.71
N ARG A 817 -13.84 24.27 -11.26
CA ARG A 817 -15.05 24.43 -12.09
C ARG A 817 -15.59 25.85 -12.05
N PHE A 818 -15.59 26.45 -10.87
CA PHE A 818 -16.19 27.75 -10.61
C PHE A 818 -15.27 28.91 -10.97
N LEU A 819 -13.96 28.77 -10.78
CA LEU A 819 -13.00 29.82 -11.14
C LEU A 819 -12.68 29.72 -12.64
N PRO A 820 -12.99 30.76 -13.44
CA PRO A 820 -12.68 30.73 -14.87
C PRO A 820 -11.16 30.70 -15.11
N PRO A 821 -10.63 29.81 -15.96
CA PRO A 821 -9.22 29.84 -16.35
C PRO A 821 -8.81 31.21 -16.91
N GLY A 822 -7.66 31.73 -16.47
CA GLY A 822 -7.13 33.03 -16.90
C GLY A 822 -7.73 34.26 -16.21
N ALA A 823 -8.82 34.11 -15.45
CA ALA A 823 -9.42 35.19 -14.67
C ALA A 823 -8.42 35.74 -13.64
N LEU A 824 -8.43 37.05 -13.42
CA LEU A 824 -7.65 37.69 -12.37
C LEU A 824 -8.41 37.52 -11.06
N VAL A 825 -7.78 36.86 -10.08
CA VAL A 825 -8.35 36.68 -8.76
C VAL A 825 -7.44 37.28 -7.70
N GLU A 826 -8.05 37.69 -6.59
CA GLU A 826 -7.36 38.07 -5.37
C GLU A 826 -7.58 36.98 -4.31
N VAL A 827 -6.49 36.38 -3.84
CA VAL A 827 -6.52 35.30 -2.85
C VAL A 827 -6.02 35.84 -1.52
N ASP A 828 -6.82 35.66 -0.47
CA ASP A 828 -6.42 35.90 0.92
C ASP A 828 -6.25 34.55 1.63
N GLY A 829 -4.98 34.15 1.80
CA GLY A 829 -4.62 32.89 2.44
C GLY A 829 -4.86 32.83 3.95
N ALA A 830 -5.21 33.95 4.60
CA ALA A 830 -5.55 33.98 6.02
C ALA A 830 -7.06 33.78 6.24
N THR A 831 -7.89 34.45 5.45
CA THR A 831 -9.36 34.34 5.56
C THR A 831 -9.93 33.16 4.76
N GLY A 832 -9.21 32.69 3.74
CA GLY A 832 -9.69 31.67 2.81
C GLY A 832 -10.59 32.20 1.71
N GLU A 833 -10.62 33.52 1.48
CA GLU A 833 -11.43 34.15 0.44
C GLU A 833 -10.68 34.26 -0.89
N ILE A 834 -11.37 33.94 -1.98
CA ILE A 834 -10.88 34.04 -3.36
C ILE A 834 -11.87 34.93 -4.12
N HIS A 835 -11.49 36.18 -4.38
CA HIS A 835 -12.33 37.19 -5.01
C HIS A 835 -12.01 37.28 -6.51
N VAL A 836 -13.02 37.13 -7.37
CA VAL A 836 -12.85 37.30 -8.82
C VAL A 836 -12.83 38.80 -9.14
N VAL A 837 -11.67 39.31 -9.56
CA VAL A 837 -11.47 40.73 -9.85
C VAL A 837 -11.86 41.05 -11.29
N GLU A 838 -11.42 40.23 -12.24
CA GLU A 838 -11.61 40.43 -13.67
C GLU A 838 -11.72 39.09 -14.38
N LEU A 839 -12.64 38.96 -15.34
CA LEU A 839 -12.71 37.78 -16.21
C LEU A 839 -11.62 37.84 -17.28
N ALA A 840 -11.24 36.68 -17.83
CA ALA A 840 -10.33 36.67 -18.98
C ALA A 840 -10.99 37.35 -20.19
N SER A 841 -10.26 38.24 -20.87
CA SER A 841 -10.69 38.83 -22.13
C SER A 841 -10.71 37.77 -23.24
N GLU A 842 -11.78 37.72 -24.06
CA GLU A 842 -11.92 36.76 -25.18
C GLU A 842 -10.81 36.89 -26.25
N ASP A 843 -10.06 38.00 -26.28
CA ASP A 843 -8.97 38.29 -27.26
C ASP A 843 -7.54 37.96 -26.76
N GLY A 844 -7.37 37.25 -25.64
CA GLY A 844 -6.05 36.79 -25.19
C GLY A 844 -5.50 35.65 -26.06
N PRO A 845 -4.17 35.44 -26.15
CA PRO A 845 -3.62 34.34 -26.93
C PRO A 845 -4.22 33.02 -26.43
N ALA A 846 -4.85 32.28 -27.35
CA ALA A 846 -5.47 30.99 -27.04
C ALA A 846 -4.49 30.12 -26.24
N LEU A 847 -4.96 29.65 -25.09
CA LEU A 847 -4.22 28.70 -24.26
C LEU A 847 -3.92 27.44 -25.11
N PRO A 848 -2.65 27.03 -25.27
CA PRO A 848 -2.37 25.75 -25.90
C PRO A 848 -2.96 24.65 -25.00
N GLY A 849 -3.94 23.89 -25.51
CA GLY A 849 -4.43 22.67 -24.85
C GLY A 849 -5.92 22.60 -24.52
N SER A 850 -6.77 23.58 -24.87
CA SER A 850 -8.23 23.48 -24.63
C SER A 850 -8.98 22.65 -25.68
N ASP A 851 -8.41 21.55 -26.17
CA ASP A 851 -9.10 20.63 -27.08
C ASP A 851 -9.62 19.42 -26.28
N LEU A 852 -10.75 19.61 -25.61
CA LEU A 852 -11.51 18.55 -24.94
C LEU A 852 -12.32 17.69 -25.94
N SER A 853 -11.77 17.44 -27.12
CA SER A 853 -12.34 16.52 -28.10
C SER A 853 -11.26 15.65 -28.76
N ARG A 854 -10.87 14.56 -28.09
CA ARG A 854 -10.56 13.24 -28.69
C ARG A 854 -10.32 12.17 -27.64
#